data_AF-A0ABC9XV92-F1
#
_entry.id   AF-A0ABC9XV92-F1
#
_cell.length_a   1.000
_cell.length_b   1.000
_cell.length_c   1.000
_cell.angle_alpha   90.00
_cell.angle_beta   90.00
_cell.angle_gamma   90.00
#
_symmetry.space_group_name_H-M   'P 1'
#
loop_
_entity.id
_entity.type
_entity.pdbx_description
1 polymer ?
#
loop_
_entity_poly.entity_id
_entity_poly.type
_entity_poly.pdbx_seq_one_letter_code
_entity_poly.pdbx_strand_id
1 'polypeptide(L)'
;MGRSPWVWGRRRVPPSPPAAAPPSGVPGGGGRPPLPALGATLGRLLGALEALVAPGERDRTRRLVREFGAPGGAGPRLQERLRRQPPAPPRLPEWPWGSSERLPLPVHTSAGLVLPRQDWEDWRGQLWFAARLIVGVLDYRLQLERRDPPEPWLQAAFGGCRVPGPQRDEVLRLPPGAQPPPFITVIRNCQFFQVEACGEEGTPLPAAALGAALGGLRARAGRGGAPPLGLLTGQHRHAWGRVYRLLMRDRLNRASIGRIQRSLFALSLDAPVLAAGGRGPGAGAGQVLHGGGACANSGNRWFDKTLQFIVGEDGTCGVIYDPAVIDGTVVAEMVDHALDYCRLSAHDPALMTSLPLPTPQRLRFSLGPETAPEVERAKRHLDSLAADVDVHCFSHEGVGAGGGLRPEAIVQVALQVAFYRAHGSLCASCEPTSLRHVLPGCTDLLRPPGPPCLALARALDDPQAEPELQLSLLREAVEAQNRRTQEVLAGQGAERHLQGLRQTAIAAGEPLPEIFMDPVYALATHFRLCTIQVRSRQGCWLLRGPLVPDGYGLQPCTAYVPVYPVGPAFGGAPPGPGPLPGPVGVPVGGTLGGAVGAPMGVPGGVPGGLEGRRAPHDYLPIAVLTTLCCFWPTGVVAIVKAVQVRTAVARGDIVSAEIASREARNFSFISLAVGIAAIVLCTILTVVIIIAAQHHDNDWEP
;
A
#
# COMPACT_ATOMS: atom_id res chain seq x y z
N MET A 1 -15.02 20.61 -48.16
CA MET A 1 -13.77 19.92 -48.55
C MET A 1 -13.12 19.36 -47.29
N GLY A 2 -13.19 18.05 -47.06
CA GLY A 2 -12.55 17.42 -45.90
C GLY A 2 -11.05 17.20 -46.14
N ARG A 3 -10.22 17.31 -45.09
CA ARG A 3 -8.84 16.84 -45.10
C ARG A 3 -8.69 15.69 -44.10
N SER A 4 -8.07 14.62 -44.56
CA SER A 4 -7.95 13.33 -43.85
C SER A 4 -7.01 13.41 -42.64
N PRO A 5 -7.30 12.75 -41.52
CA PRO A 5 -6.33 12.53 -40.45
C PRO A 5 -5.33 11.42 -40.84
N TRP A 6 -4.04 11.70 -40.66
CA TRP A 6 -2.95 10.81 -41.05
C TRP A 6 -2.86 9.59 -40.13
N VAL A 7 -3.14 8.40 -40.67
CA VAL A 7 -2.96 7.12 -39.96
C VAL A 7 -1.49 6.71 -39.99
N TRP A 8 -0.78 6.93 -38.88
CA TRP A 8 0.54 6.31 -38.69
C TRP A 8 0.36 4.84 -38.27
N GLY A 9 0.90 3.93 -39.09
CA GLY A 9 0.79 2.49 -38.87
C GLY A 9 1.46 2.04 -37.57
N ARG A 10 0.78 1.17 -36.81
CA ARG A 10 1.30 0.57 -35.58
C ARG A 10 2.50 -0.33 -35.89
N ARG A 11 3.72 0.19 -35.83
CA ARG A 11 4.90 -0.66 -35.65
C ARG A 11 4.81 -1.32 -34.28
N ARG A 12 4.94 -2.65 -34.23
CA ARG A 12 5.02 -3.39 -32.97
C ARG A 12 6.28 -2.91 -32.25
N VAL A 13 6.12 -2.25 -31.11
CA VAL A 13 7.22 -2.08 -30.15
C VAL A 13 7.48 -3.48 -29.58
N PRO A 14 8.71 -4.03 -29.67
CA PRO A 14 9.02 -5.30 -29.03
C PRO A 14 8.82 -5.16 -27.51
N PRO A 15 8.52 -6.25 -26.78
CA PRO A 15 8.45 -6.19 -25.32
C PRO A 15 9.74 -5.59 -24.79
N SER A 16 9.63 -4.65 -23.84
CA SER A 16 10.77 -4.14 -23.09
C SER A 16 11.55 -5.34 -22.55
N PRO A 17 12.89 -5.40 -22.68
CA PRO A 17 13.64 -6.48 -22.08
C PRO A 17 13.34 -6.54 -20.58
N PRO A 18 13.35 -7.74 -19.95
CA PRO A 18 13.28 -7.81 -18.50
C PRO A 18 14.34 -6.88 -17.90
N ALA A 19 14.01 -6.24 -16.77
CA ALA A 19 14.90 -5.32 -16.09
C ALA A 19 16.31 -5.94 -16.05
N ALA A 20 17.27 -5.25 -16.67
CA ALA A 20 18.58 -5.83 -16.95
C ALA A 20 19.14 -6.43 -15.65
N ALA A 21 19.57 -7.69 -15.73
CA ALA A 21 20.28 -8.31 -14.61
C ALA A 21 21.37 -7.34 -14.15
N PRO A 22 21.52 -7.10 -12.83
CA PRO A 22 22.52 -6.16 -12.34
C PRO A 22 23.88 -6.54 -12.93
N PRO A 23 24.70 -5.56 -13.37
CA PRO A 23 25.96 -5.85 -14.04
C PRO A 23 26.77 -6.83 -13.19
N SER A 24 27.05 -8.00 -13.77
CA SER A 24 27.76 -9.11 -13.13
C SER A 24 29.22 -8.72 -12.93
N GLY A 25 29.48 -7.92 -11.89
CA GLY A 25 30.76 -7.25 -11.68
C GLY A 25 30.85 -6.40 -10.40
N VAL A 26 29.89 -6.45 -9.48
CA VAL A 26 30.13 -6.00 -8.10
C VAL A 26 30.74 -7.20 -7.36
N PRO A 27 32.01 -7.14 -6.92
CA PRO A 27 32.64 -8.27 -6.25
C PRO A 27 31.92 -8.54 -4.93
N GLY A 28 31.51 -9.81 -4.73
CA GLY A 28 31.01 -10.31 -3.46
C GLY A 28 32.12 -10.27 -2.42
N GLY A 29 32.21 -9.17 -1.68
CA GLY A 29 33.16 -8.95 -0.61
C GLY A 29 32.62 -7.90 0.35
N GLY A 30 32.97 -8.01 1.63
CA GLY A 30 32.50 -7.13 2.71
C GLY A 30 33.07 -5.70 2.65
N GLY A 31 32.81 -4.99 1.55
CA GLY A 31 33.18 -3.59 1.38
C GLY A 31 32.45 -2.70 2.38
N ARG A 32 33.16 -1.72 2.93
CA ARG A 32 32.50 -0.66 3.72
C ARG A 32 31.52 0.11 2.83
N PRO A 33 30.44 0.66 3.42
CA PRO A 33 29.52 1.53 2.70
C PRO A 33 30.22 2.60 1.86
N PRO A 34 29.73 2.90 0.64
CA PRO A 34 30.15 4.10 -0.06
C PRO A 34 29.83 5.31 0.82
N LEU A 35 30.86 5.93 1.39
CA LEU A 35 30.74 7.13 2.22
C LEU A 35 30.92 8.35 1.32
N PRO A 36 29.92 9.23 1.17
CA PRO A 36 30.02 10.38 0.28
C PRO A 36 31.16 11.32 0.68
N ALA A 37 31.75 12.01 -0.30
CA ALA A 37 32.72 13.06 -0.02
C ALA A 37 32.05 14.23 0.72
N LEU A 38 32.67 14.70 1.82
CA LEU A 38 32.13 15.79 2.66
C LEU A 38 31.70 17.01 1.84
N GLY A 39 32.59 17.51 0.97
CA GLY A 39 32.31 18.68 0.13
C GLY A 39 31.12 18.49 -0.81
N ALA A 40 30.89 17.28 -1.34
CA ALA A 40 29.73 16.98 -2.17
C ALA A 40 28.43 16.97 -1.36
N THR A 41 28.44 16.42 -0.14
CA THR A 41 27.30 16.48 0.79
C THR A 41 26.98 17.91 1.21
N LEU A 42 27.99 18.71 1.55
CA LEU A 42 27.81 20.13 1.93
C LEU A 42 27.33 20.99 0.74
N GLY A 43 27.85 20.75 -0.46
CA GLY A 43 27.37 21.39 -1.69
C GLY A 43 25.91 21.07 -2.00
N ARG A 44 25.50 19.81 -1.82
CA ARG A 44 24.08 19.39 -1.98
C ARG A 44 23.16 20.06 -0.95
N LEU A 45 23.60 20.20 0.31
CA LEU A 45 22.86 20.94 1.34
C LEU A 45 22.66 22.41 0.92
N LEU A 46 23.73 23.09 0.49
CA LEU A 46 23.63 24.48 0.04
C LEU A 46 22.72 24.62 -1.19
N GLY A 47 22.84 23.73 -2.19
CA GLY A 47 21.98 23.75 -3.38
C GLY A 47 20.50 23.43 -3.08
N ALA A 48 20.21 22.61 -2.06
CA ALA A 48 18.84 22.40 -1.61
C ALA A 48 18.24 23.68 -0.99
N LEU A 49 19.03 24.45 -0.24
CA LEU A 49 18.61 25.73 0.34
C LEU A 49 18.33 26.80 -0.72
N GLU A 50 18.87 26.67 -1.94
CA GLU A 50 18.77 27.73 -2.96
C GLU A 50 17.34 28.02 -3.44
N ALA A 51 16.44 27.05 -3.31
CA ALA A 51 15.02 27.20 -3.64
C ALA A 51 14.09 27.37 -2.43
N LEU A 52 14.62 27.36 -1.19
CA LEU A 52 13.83 27.30 0.05
C LEU A 52 13.84 28.57 0.90
N VAL A 53 14.88 29.40 0.76
CA VAL A 53 15.22 30.49 1.69
C VAL A 53 15.62 31.73 0.88
N ALA A 54 15.51 32.97 1.37
CA ALA A 54 16.01 34.14 0.63
C ALA A 54 17.56 34.19 0.57
N PRO A 55 18.19 34.88 -0.40
CA PRO A 55 19.65 34.91 -0.53
C PRO A 55 20.40 35.39 0.73
N GLY A 56 19.97 36.48 1.36
CA GLY A 56 20.65 37.04 2.54
C GLY A 56 20.49 36.21 3.81
N GLU A 57 19.37 35.52 3.96
CA GLU A 57 19.11 34.59 5.07
C GLU A 57 20.05 33.36 5.03
N ARG A 58 20.52 32.99 3.83
CA ARG A 58 21.45 31.85 3.62
C ARG A 58 22.91 32.18 3.94
N ASP A 59 23.30 33.44 4.11
CA ASP A 59 24.72 33.80 4.23
C ASP A 59 25.35 33.37 5.56
N ARG A 60 24.56 33.29 6.64
CA ARG A 60 25.01 32.63 7.89
C ARG A 60 25.30 31.15 7.64
N THR A 61 24.34 30.43 7.06
CA THR A 61 24.48 29.00 6.72
C THR A 61 25.70 28.73 5.84
N ARG A 62 25.95 29.59 4.84
CA ARG A 62 27.14 29.50 3.96
C ARG A 62 28.44 29.66 4.73
N ARG A 63 28.52 30.54 5.74
CA ARG A 63 29.69 30.66 6.63
C ARG A 63 29.87 29.40 7.47
N LEU A 64 28.82 28.97 8.18
CA LEU A 64 28.85 27.77 9.03
C LEU A 64 29.23 26.50 8.25
N VAL A 65 28.72 26.33 7.02
CA VAL A 65 29.06 25.20 6.14
C VAL A 65 30.53 25.25 5.67
N ARG A 66 31.07 26.44 5.37
CA ARG A 66 32.50 26.61 5.04
C ARG A 66 33.38 26.28 6.25
N GLU A 67 33.07 26.81 7.42
CA GLU A 67 33.80 26.57 8.68
C GLU A 67 33.76 25.09 9.08
N PHE A 68 32.60 24.43 8.94
CA PHE A 68 32.46 23.00 9.19
C PHE A 68 33.27 22.15 8.22
N GLY A 69 33.29 22.51 6.94
CA GLY A 69 34.02 21.79 5.88
C GLY A 69 35.51 22.13 5.76
N ALA A 70 36.00 23.18 6.43
CA ALA A 70 37.38 23.64 6.33
C ALA A 70 38.40 22.62 6.89
N PRO A 71 39.67 22.65 6.42
CA PRO A 71 40.76 21.91 7.04
C PRO A 71 40.86 22.23 8.55
N GLY A 72 40.91 21.20 9.39
CA GLY A 72 40.88 21.34 10.86
C GLY A 72 39.49 21.57 11.46
N GLY A 73 38.46 21.82 10.65
CA GLY A 73 37.07 21.96 11.08
C GLY A 73 36.47 20.65 11.63
N ALA A 74 35.27 20.76 12.21
CA ALA A 74 34.58 19.61 12.79
C ALA A 74 34.18 18.56 11.73
N GLY A 75 33.85 18.98 10.51
CA GLY A 75 33.41 18.10 9.43
C GLY A 75 34.45 17.03 9.05
N PRO A 76 35.70 17.39 8.68
CA PRO A 76 36.74 16.41 8.39
C PRO A 76 37.04 15.45 9.56
N ARG A 77 36.98 15.94 10.81
CA ARG A 77 37.13 15.11 12.02
C ARG A 77 36.01 14.06 12.14
N LEU A 78 34.77 14.49 11.97
CA LEU A 78 33.59 13.61 12.04
C LEU A 78 33.52 12.64 10.84
N GLN A 79 33.91 13.09 9.64
CA GLN A 79 34.03 12.27 8.43
C GLN A 79 34.98 11.09 8.66
N GLU A 80 36.15 11.36 9.23
CA GLU A 80 37.17 10.34 9.48
C GLU A 80 36.74 9.37 10.59
N ARG A 81 36.05 9.86 11.63
CA ARG A 81 35.44 8.99 12.66
C ARG A 81 34.35 8.10 12.08
N LEU A 82 33.43 8.64 11.28
CA LEU A 82 32.38 7.89 10.61
C LEU A 82 32.96 6.86 9.64
N ARG A 83 34.04 7.19 8.92
CA ARG A 83 34.80 6.25 8.08
C ARG A 83 35.43 5.11 8.88
N ARG A 84 35.89 5.37 10.12
CA ARG A 84 36.54 4.39 11.01
C ARG A 84 35.56 3.50 11.77
N GLN A 85 34.33 3.94 12.00
CA GLN A 85 33.31 3.11 12.63
C GLN A 85 33.15 1.79 11.85
N PRO A 86 32.93 0.66 12.54
CA PRO A 86 32.52 -0.57 11.86
C PRO A 86 31.21 -0.30 11.11
N PRO A 87 30.97 -0.92 9.94
CA PRO A 87 29.70 -0.79 9.25
C PRO A 87 28.60 -1.26 10.21
N ALA A 88 27.79 -0.30 10.70
CA ALA A 88 26.68 -0.62 11.57
C ALA A 88 25.74 -1.59 10.84
N PRO A 89 25.16 -2.60 11.52
CA PRO A 89 24.16 -3.45 10.90
C PRO A 89 23.03 -2.58 10.34
N PRO A 90 22.38 -2.98 9.24
CA PRO A 90 21.34 -2.18 8.62
C PRO A 90 20.35 -1.62 9.63
N ARG A 91 20.38 -0.30 9.68
CA ARG A 91 19.47 0.56 10.40
C ARG A 91 19.03 1.58 9.38
N LEU A 92 17.72 1.66 9.22
CA LEU A 92 17.10 2.83 8.63
C LEU A 92 17.47 4.06 9.48
N PRO A 93 17.60 5.23 8.86
CA PRO A 93 18.04 6.44 9.54
C PRO A 93 17.18 6.71 10.79
N GLU A 94 17.79 7.14 11.91
CA GLU A 94 17.04 7.43 13.16
C GLU A 94 16.05 8.60 13.01
N TRP A 95 16.04 9.26 11.85
CA TRP A 95 15.21 10.39 11.50
C TRP A 95 14.81 10.24 10.04
N PRO A 96 13.52 10.41 9.67
CA PRO A 96 12.38 10.77 10.51
C PRO A 96 11.71 9.59 11.25
N TRP A 97 12.20 8.35 11.13
CA TRP A 97 11.41 7.15 11.53
C TRP A 97 11.93 6.44 12.79
N GLY A 98 13.05 6.89 13.35
CA GLY A 98 13.81 6.15 14.33
C GLY A 98 13.16 5.99 15.71
N SER A 99 13.88 5.27 16.55
CA SER A 99 13.59 5.03 17.98
C SER A 99 13.38 6.31 18.81
N SER A 100 14.03 7.40 18.41
CA SER A 100 13.98 8.68 19.11
C SER A 100 12.71 9.49 18.82
N GLU A 101 11.95 9.15 17.78
CA GLU A 101 10.64 9.77 17.51
C GLU A 101 9.63 9.39 18.61
N ARG A 102 8.85 10.37 19.06
CA ARG A 102 7.95 10.28 20.22
C ARG A 102 6.47 10.43 19.85
N LEU A 103 6.16 10.93 18.66
CA LEU A 103 4.81 10.90 18.09
C LEU A 103 4.23 9.47 18.04
N PRO A 104 2.89 9.32 18.00
CA PRO A 104 2.25 8.02 17.80
C PRO A 104 2.82 7.25 16.59
N LEU A 105 2.85 5.92 16.69
CA LEU A 105 3.23 5.07 15.55
C LEU A 105 2.21 5.13 14.39
N PRO A 106 0.90 4.89 14.59
CA PRO A 106 -0.07 5.09 13.52
C PRO A 106 0.03 6.50 12.95
N VAL A 107 -0.24 6.64 11.65
CA VAL A 107 -0.16 7.89 10.88
C VAL A 107 1.27 8.39 10.67
N HIS A 108 2.01 8.72 11.75
CA HIS A 108 3.27 9.47 11.63
C HIS A 108 4.49 8.58 11.29
N THR A 109 4.64 7.45 11.98
CA THR A 109 5.82 6.57 11.83
C THR A 109 5.54 5.35 10.97
N SER A 110 4.49 4.58 11.30
CA SER A 110 4.12 3.37 10.60
C SER A 110 3.59 3.67 9.20
N ALA A 111 4.06 2.92 8.21
CA ALA A 111 3.58 3.01 6.85
C ALA A 111 2.54 1.90 6.59
N GLY A 112 1.52 2.23 5.82
CA GLY A 112 0.53 1.29 5.30
C GLY A 112 0.86 0.86 3.87
N LEU A 113 0.49 -0.36 3.49
CA LEU A 113 0.32 -0.78 2.10
C LEU A 113 -1.12 -1.27 1.96
N VAL A 114 -1.92 -0.55 1.17
CA VAL A 114 -3.30 -0.92 0.87
C VAL A 114 -3.29 -1.89 -0.30
N LEU A 115 -3.92 -3.05 -0.13
CA LEU A 115 -4.05 -4.07 -1.17
C LEU A 115 -5.27 -3.77 -2.06
N PRO A 116 -5.34 -4.34 -3.27
CA PRO A 116 -6.59 -4.40 -4.02
C PRO A 116 -7.73 -4.93 -3.13
N ARG A 117 -8.89 -4.28 -3.21
CA ARG A 117 -10.10 -4.74 -2.53
C ARG A 117 -10.44 -6.15 -3.01
N GLN A 118 -10.80 -7.02 -2.07
CA GLN A 118 -11.13 -8.42 -2.33
C GLN A 118 -12.64 -8.62 -2.33
N ASP A 119 -13.12 -9.53 -3.17
CA ASP A 119 -14.54 -9.83 -3.36
C ASP A 119 -14.90 -11.17 -2.71
N TRP A 120 -15.44 -11.13 -1.49
CA TRP A 120 -16.11 -12.25 -0.83
C TRP A 120 -17.43 -11.82 -0.22
N GLU A 121 -18.39 -12.74 -0.19
CA GLU A 121 -19.75 -12.49 0.32
C GLU A 121 -19.86 -12.69 1.83
N ASP A 122 -19.01 -13.55 2.41
CA ASP A 122 -19.08 -13.94 3.81
C ASP A 122 -17.71 -13.99 4.51
N TRP A 123 -17.76 -14.26 5.81
CA TRP A 123 -16.58 -14.39 6.64
C TRP A 123 -15.73 -15.63 6.34
N ARG A 124 -16.25 -16.66 5.68
CA ARG A 124 -15.44 -17.83 5.30
C ARG A 124 -14.47 -17.43 4.20
N GLY A 125 -14.91 -16.62 3.25
CA GLY A 125 -14.03 -15.97 2.26
C GLY A 125 -12.89 -15.18 2.91
N GLN A 126 -13.22 -14.32 3.89
CA GLN A 126 -12.22 -13.58 4.69
C GLN A 126 -11.17 -14.52 5.31
N LEU A 127 -11.60 -15.59 6.01
CA LEU A 127 -10.68 -16.51 6.68
C LEU A 127 -9.87 -17.36 5.71
N TRP A 128 -10.45 -17.76 4.58
CA TRP A 128 -9.78 -18.53 3.54
C TRP A 128 -8.67 -17.71 2.86
N PHE A 129 -8.99 -16.46 2.50
CA PHE A 129 -7.98 -15.53 1.99
C PHE A 129 -6.88 -15.28 3.02
N ALA A 130 -7.24 -15.01 4.28
CA ALA A 130 -6.26 -14.79 5.34
C ALA A 130 -5.33 -15.99 5.57
N ALA A 131 -5.85 -17.22 5.50
CA ALA A 131 -5.04 -18.44 5.59
C ALA A 131 -4.05 -18.57 4.43
N ARG A 132 -4.49 -18.32 3.18
CA ARG A 132 -3.60 -18.37 2.00
C ARG A 132 -2.58 -17.23 1.98
N LEU A 133 -2.96 -16.04 2.48
CA LEU A 133 -2.06 -14.91 2.66
C LEU A 133 -0.93 -15.24 3.66
N ILE A 134 -1.26 -15.89 4.79
CA ILE A 134 -0.24 -16.38 5.75
C ILE A 134 0.75 -17.31 5.04
N VAL A 135 0.28 -18.30 4.26
CA VAL A 135 1.16 -19.24 3.56
C VAL A 135 2.06 -18.52 2.55
N GLY A 136 1.49 -17.65 1.71
CA GLY A 136 2.27 -16.90 0.70
C GLY A 136 3.33 -15.98 1.32
N VAL A 137 3.03 -15.35 2.47
CA VAL A 137 3.99 -14.53 3.22
C VAL A 137 5.13 -15.37 3.82
N LEU A 138 4.81 -16.55 4.37
CA LEU A 138 5.81 -17.45 4.95
C LEU A 138 6.67 -18.14 3.87
N ASP A 139 6.09 -18.47 2.72
CA ASP A 139 6.84 -18.94 1.55
C ASP A 139 7.83 -17.88 1.05
N TYR A 140 7.40 -16.62 0.89
CA TYR A 140 8.30 -15.52 0.53
C TYR A 140 9.43 -15.36 1.56
N ARG A 141 9.13 -15.46 2.86
CA ARG A 141 10.15 -15.44 3.91
C ARG A 141 11.18 -16.55 3.73
N LEU A 142 10.76 -17.80 3.47
CA LEU A 142 11.69 -18.92 3.24
C LEU A 142 12.56 -18.69 2.00
N GLN A 143 12.03 -18.06 0.95
CA GLN A 143 12.85 -17.67 -0.22
C GLN A 143 13.93 -16.63 0.15
N LEU A 144 13.63 -15.70 1.07
CA LEU A 144 14.62 -14.75 1.58
C LEU A 144 15.66 -15.40 2.50
N GLU A 145 15.27 -16.38 3.31
CA GLU A 145 16.18 -17.15 4.19
C GLU A 145 17.16 -18.01 3.38
N ARG A 146 16.77 -18.44 2.17
CA ARG A 146 17.60 -19.22 1.23
C ARG A 146 18.54 -18.39 0.35
N ARG A 147 18.53 -17.05 0.46
CA ARG A 147 19.51 -16.20 -0.23
C ARG A 147 20.88 -16.34 0.43
N ASP A 148 21.94 -16.26 -0.37
CA ASP A 148 23.32 -16.27 0.11
C ASP A 148 24.02 -14.93 -0.22
N PRO A 149 24.42 -14.12 0.78
CA PRO A 149 24.07 -14.24 2.20
C PRO A 149 22.58 -13.91 2.45
N PRO A 150 22.00 -14.40 3.57
CA PRO A 150 20.62 -14.10 3.93
C PRO A 150 20.43 -12.62 4.28
N GLU A 151 19.24 -12.10 4.01
CA GLU A 151 18.91 -10.68 4.19
C GLU A 151 19.09 -10.22 5.67
N PRO A 152 19.97 -9.25 5.97
CA PRO A 152 20.38 -8.93 7.35
C PRO A 152 19.29 -8.25 8.20
N TRP A 153 18.20 -7.80 7.58
CA TRP A 153 17.03 -7.20 8.22
C TRP A 153 15.91 -8.24 8.47
N LEU A 154 16.02 -9.45 7.94
CA LEU A 154 14.94 -10.45 7.88
C LEU A 154 14.41 -10.86 9.26
N GLN A 155 15.33 -11.14 10.19
CA GLN A 155 15.02 -11.50 11.59
C GLN A 155 14.52 -10.32 12.45
N ALA A 156 14.51 -9.11 11.90
CA ALA A 156 13.89 -7.93 12.52
C ALA A 156 12.52 -7.62 11.87
N ALA A 157 12.35 -7.91 10.58
CA ALA A 157 11.06 -7.89 9.90
C ALA A 157 10.11 -8.96 10.44
N PHE A 158 10.58 -10.21 10.49
CA PHE A 158 9.85 -11.35 11.04
C PHE A 158 10.36 -11.68 12.44
N GLY A 159 9.46 -11.67 13.43
CA GLY A 159 9.82 -11.87 14.85
C GLY A 159 10.20 -10.60 15.60
N GLY A 160 10.45 -9.48 14.91
CA GLY A 160 10.74 -8.18 15.54
C GLY A 160 9.50 -7.43 16.04
N CYS A 161 9.73 -6.48 16.94
CA CYS A 161 8.71 -5.60 17.51
C CYS A 161 9.40 -4.37 18.14
N ARG A 162 8.88 -3.18 17.90
CA ARG A 162 9.30 -1.97 18.61
C ARG A 162 8.87 -2.07 20.09
N VAL A 163 9.77 -1.75 21.00
CA VAL A 163 9.57 -1.78 22.45
C VAL A 163 9.61 -0.33 22.94
N PRO A 164 8.55 0.17 23.60
CA PRO A 164 8.49 1.57 24.00
C PRO A 164 9.39 1.84 25.19
N GLY A 165 10.26 2.85 25.08
CA GLY A 165 11.16 3.26 26.16
C GLY A 165 10.88 4.66 26.69
N PRO A 166 11.61 5.10 27.73
CA PRO A 166 11.36 6.38 28.40
C PRO A 166 11.76 7.58 27.54
N GLN A 167 12.87 7.46 26.80
CA GLN A 167 13.49 8.52 26.01
C GLN A 167 13.59 8.11 24.54
N ARG A 168 14.02 6.87 24.29
CA ARG A 168 14.04 6.21 22.98
C ARG A 168 13.31 4.88 23.08
N ASP A 169 12.74 4.42 21.98
CA ASP A 169 12.27 3.05 21.81
C ASP A 169 13.42 2.12 21.36
N GLU A 170 13.20 0.81 21.35
CA GLU A 170 14.17 -0.16 20.83
C GLU A 170 13.48 -1.20 19.96
N VAL A 171 14.06 -1.54 18.80
CA VAL A 171 13.54 -2.62 17.96
C VAL A 171 14.07 -3.94 18.50
N LEU A 172 13.18 -4.79 19.02
CA LEU A 172 13.48 -6.18 19.35
C LEU A 172 13.94 -6.90 18.08
N ARG A 173 15.09 -7.57 18.16
CA ARG A 173 15.63 -8.43 17.11
C ARG A 173 15.86 -9.82 17.69
N LEU A 174 15.66 -10.87 16.91
CA LEU A 174 16.12 -12.20 17.29
C LEU A 174 17.66 -12.21 17.32
N PRO A 175 18.29 -12.87 18.32
CA PRO A 175 19.74 -13.03 18.34
C PRO A 175 20.25 -13.75 17.07
N PRO A 176 21.45 -13.43 16.57
CA PRO A 176 22.05 -14.19 15.47
C PRO A 176 22.08 -15.69 15.75
N GLY A 177 21.59 -16.50 14.81
CA GLY A 177 21.49 -17.96 14.96
C GLY A 177 20.32 -18.46 15.81
N ALA A 178 19.52 -17.59 16.43
CA ALA A 178 18.29 -18.01 17.10
C ALA A 178 17.20 -18.36 16.07
N GLN A 179 16.56 -19.51 16.24
CA GLN A 179 15.43 -19.88 15.40
C GLN A 179 14.20 -19.00 15.72
N PRO A 180 13.56 -18.38 14.71
CA PRO A 180 12.34 -17.62 14.90
C PRO A 180 11.18 -18.55 15.32
N PRO A 181 10.24 -18.09 16.17
CA PRO A 181 9.19 -18.96 16.68
C PRO A 181 8.16 -19.34 15.59
N PRO A 182 7.59 -20.55 15.62
CA PRO A 182 6.73 -21.07 14.54
C PRO A 182 5.29 -20.51 14.55
N PHE A 183 5.05 -19.35 15.16
CA PHE A 183 3.70 -18.82 15.39
C PHE A 183 3.53 -17.34 15.04
N ILE A 184 2.30 -16.99 14.64
CA ILE A 184 1.83 -15.62 14.42
C ILE A 184 0.92 -15.17 15.57
N THR A 185 0.68 -13.86 15.67
CA THR A 185 -0.38 -13.30 16.52
C THR A 185 -1.59 -12.99 15.66
N VAL A 186 -2.75 -13.57 15.97
CA VAL A 186 -4.02 -13.20 15.31
C VAL A 186 -4.83 -12.33 16.27
N ILE A 187 -5.33 -11.20 15.77
CA ILE A 187 -6.12 -10.22 16.51
C ILE A 187 -7.53 -10.19 15.91
N ARG A 188 -8.54 -10.39 16.76
CA ARG A 188 -9.95 -10.28 16.37
C ARG A 188 -10.78 -9.74 17.54
N ASN A 189 -11.68 -8.79 17.28
CA ASN A 189 -12.52 -8.18 18.31
C ASN A 189 -11.70 -7.68 19.52
N CYS A 190 -10.53 -7.10 19.26
CA CYS A 190 -9.54 -6.66 20.25
C CYS A 190 -8.98 -7.78 21.16
N GLN A 191 -9.19 -9.05 20.81
CA GLN A 191 -8.62 -10.22 21.48
C GLN A 191 -7.43 -10.77 20.69
N PHE A 192 -6.37 -11.13 21.40
CA PHE A 192 -5.11 -11.61 20.84
C PHE A 192 -5.01 -13.13 21.01
N PHE A 193 -4.51 -13.81 19.98
CA PHE A 193 -4.31 -15.26 19.98
C PHE A 193 -2.95 -15.59 19.38
N GLN A 194 -2.22 -16.52 20.01
CA GLN A 194 -1.12 -17.21 19.36
C GLN A 194 -1.72 -18.30 18.45
N VAL A 195 -1.28 -18.34 17.19
CA VAL A 195 -1.63 -19.40 16.22
C VAL A 195 -0.34 -19.92 15.61
N GLU A 196 -0.08 -21.22 15.75
CA GLU A 196 1.03 -21.88 15.06
C GLU A 196 0.79 -21.83 13.54
N ALA A 197 1.83 -21.45 12.81
CA ALA A 197 1.78 -21.17 11.38
C ALA A 197 2.92 -21.82 10.60
N CYS A 198 3.97 -22.28 11.28
CA CYS A 198 5.00 -23.13 10.72
C CYS A 198 5.00 -24.51 11.39
N GLY A 199 5.33 -25.55 10.62
CA GLY A 199 5.69 -26.87 11.13
C GLY A 199 7.19 -26.97 11.40
N GLU A 200 7.74 -28.15 11.17
CA GLU A 200 9.19 -28.42 11.27
C GLU A 200 9.98 -27.58 10.25
N GLU A 201 11.22 -27.24 10.61
CA GLU A 201 12.16 -26.44 9.80
C GLU A 201 11.62 -25.08 9.30
N GLY A 202 10.55 -24.55 9.91
CA GLY A 202 9.94 -23.28 9.52
C GLY A 202 9.00 -23.37 8.31
N THR A 203 8.75 -24.57 7.78
CA THR A 203 7.81 -24.80 6.65
C THR A 203 6.40 -24.30 6.98
N PRO A 204 5.66 -23.65 6.06
CA PRO A 204 4.33 -23.12 6.37
C PRO A 204 3.31 -24.25 6.54
N LEU A 205 2.39 -24.13 7.52
CA LEU A 205 1.28 -25.06 7.65
C LEU A 205 0.29 -24.91 6.46
N PRO A 206 -0.37 -25.99 6.01
CA PRO A 206 -1.32 -25.92 4.90
C PRO A 206 -2.45 -24.91 5.13
N ALA A 207 -2.86 -24.20 4.07
CA ALA A 207 -3.92 -23.19 4.15
C ALA A 207 -5.25 -23.75 4.69
N ALA A 208 -5.55 -25.03 4.47
CA ALA A 208 -6.71 -25.71 5.07
C ALA A 208 -6.62 -25.81 6.60
N ALA A 209 -5.46 -26.20 7.14
CA ALA A 209 -5.23 -26.30 8.59
C ALA A 209 -5.28 -24.91 9.26
N LEU A 210 -4.67 -23.91 8.62
CA LEU A 210 -4.75 -22.51 9.04
C LEU A 210 -6.20 -21.99 9.00
N GLY A 211 -6.93 -22.22 7.92
CA GLY A 211 -8.33 -21.82 7.78
C GLY A 211 -9.24 -22.42 8.85
N ALA A 212 -9.06 -23.71 9.17
CA ALA A 212 -9.76 -24.37 10.27
C ALA A 212 -9.44 -23.74 11.64
N ALA A 213 -8.16 -23.44 11.90
CA ALA A 213 -7.72 -22.78 13.13
C ALA A 213 -8.28 -21.35 13.27
N LEU A 214 -8.28 -20.57 12.18
CA LEU A 214 -8.92 -19.25 12.14
C LEU A 214 -10.44 -19.34 12.36
N GLY A 215 -11.10 -20.37 11.83
CA GLY A 215 -12.52 -20.65 12.08
C GLY A 215 -12.81 -20.94 13.55
N GLY A 216 -12.01 -21.81 14.18
CA GLY A 216 -12.08 -22.09 15.62
C GLY A 216 -11.77 -20.87 16.49
N LEU A 217 -10.84 -20.01 16.06
CA LEU A 217 -10.59 -18.71 16.69
C LEU A 217 -11.82 -17.81 16.59
N ARG A 218 -12.43 -17.65 15.40
CA ARG A 218 -13.62 -16.82 15.19
C ARG A 218 -14.77 -17.22 16.12
N ALA A 219 -15.02 -18.53 16.29
CA ALA A 219 -16.04 -19.04 17.21
C ALA A 219 -15.75 -18.69 18.68
N ARG A 220 -14.48 -18.68 19.09
CA ARG A 220 -14.05 -18.35 20.46
C ARG A 220 -13.91 -16.83 20.71
N ALA A 221 -13.69 -16.05 19.66
CA ALA A 221 -13.56 -14.60 19.69
C ALA A 221 -14.93 -13.90 19.55
N GLY A 222 -15.89 -14.29 20.40
CA GLY A 222 -17.28 -13.81 20.40
C GLY A 222 -17.43 -12.29 20.53
N ARG A 223 -18.67 -11.79 20.39
CA ARG A 223 -18.96 -10.34 20.43
C ARG A 223 -18.78 -9.77 21.85
N GLY A 224 -17.82 -8.86 22.01
CA GLY A 224 -17.68 -7.99 23.18
C GLY A 224 -17.00 -8.63 24.41
N GLY A 225 -16.50 -7.78 25.32
CA GLY A 225 -16.03 -8.19 26.65
C GLY A 225 -14.51 -8.30 26.86
N ALA A 226 -13.68 -7.98 25.87
CA ALA A 226 -12.24 -7.80 26.07
C ALA A 226 -11.87 -6.30 26.04
N PRO A 227 -11.07 -5.80 27.00
CA PRO A 227 -10.58 -4.42 26.94
C PRO A 227 -9.70 -4.20 25.69
N PRO A 228 -9.85 -3.08 24.95
CA PRO A 228 -9.17 -2.83 23.69
C PRO A 228 -7.71 -2.40 23.87
N LEU A 229 -6.89 -3.31 24.42
CA LEU A 229 -5.48 -3.08 24.77
C LEU A 229 -4.60 -2.66 23.58
N GLY A 230 -4.96 -3.03 22.35
CA GLY A 230 -4.28 -2.59 21.14
C GLY A 230 -4.18 -1.07 21.02
N LEU A 231 -5.18 -0.33 21.50
CA LEU A 231 -5.20 1.13 21.47
C LEU A 231 -4.04 1.78 22.22
N LEU A 232 -3.55 1.14 23.30
CA LEU A 232 -2.43 1.65 24.08
C LEU A 232 -1.15 1.79 23.23
N THR A 233 -0.95 0.87 22.27
CA THR A 233 0.22 0.89 21.36
C THR A 233 0.18 2.05 20.36
N GLY A 234 -1.01 2.61 20.12
CA GLY A 234 -1.22 3.77 19.24
C GLY A 234 -1.11 5.12 19.95
N GLN A 235 -0.75 5.16 21.25
CA GLN A 235 -0.51 6.41 21.96
C GLN A 235 0.86 7.02 21.64
N HIS A 236 1.00 8.31 21.93
CA HIS A 236 2.28 9.00 22.02
C HIS A 236 3.30 8.18 22.85
N ARG A 237 4.53 8.02 22.36
CA ARG A 237 5.46 6.98 22.83
C ARG A 237 5.87 7.11 24.29
N HIS A 238 5.92 8.33 24.84
CA HIS A 238 6.12 8.53 26.30
C HIS A 238 4.94 8.03 27.15
N ALA A 239 3.69 8.22 26.68
CA ALA A 239 2.52 7.70 27.38
C ALA A 239 2.50 6.17 27.30
N TRP A 240 2.66 5.60 26.10
CA TRP A 240 2.70 4.16 25.93
C TRP A 240 3.86 3.52 26.72
N GLY A 241 5.08 4.07 26.67
CA GLY A 241 6.22 3.56 27.44
C GLY A 241 6.03 3.57 28.96
N ARG A 242 5.22 4.51 29.49
CA ARG A 242 4.79 4.47 30.90
C ARG A 242 3.82 3.30 31.13
N VAL A 243 2.75 3.18 30.34
CA VAL A 243 1.71 2.16 30.53
C VAL A 243 2.25 0.75 30.29
N TYR A 244 3.11 0.56 29.29
CA TYR A 244 3.83 -0.67 29.00
C TYR A 244 4.58 -1.19 30.24
N ARG A 245 5.30 -0.33 30.95
CA ARG A 245 6.00 -0.70 32.20
C ARG A 245 5.03 -1.16 33.29
N LEU A 246 3.85 -0.54 33.41
CA LEU A 246 2.83 -0.94 34.37
C LEU A 246 2.27 -2.32 34.02
N LEU A 247 1.91 -2.55 32.75
CA LEU A 247 1.45 -3.86 32.26
C LEU A 247 2.50 -4.95 32.50
N MET A 248 3.77 -4.66 32.24
CA MET A 248 4.88 -5.61 32.39
C MET A 248 5.18 -5.99 33.86
N ARG A 249 4.60 -5.31 34.86
CA ARG A 249 4.67 -5.74 36.28
C ARG A 249 3.95 -7.07 36.49
N ASP A 250 2.79 -7.24 35.88
CA ASP A 250 1.98 -8.47 35.97
C ASP A 250 2.59 -9.61 35.14
N ARG A 251 2.60 -10.83 35.71
CA ARG A 251 3.23 -12.01 35.07
C ARG A 251 2.46 -12.49 33.84
N LEU A 252 1.14 -12.41 33.86
CA LEU A 252 0.27 -12.87 32.77
C LEU A 252 0.32 -11.90 31.59
N ASN A 253 0.29 -10.59 31.85
CA ASN A 253 0.54 -9.55 30.85
C ASN A 253 1.92 -9.71 30.22
N ARG A 254 2.99 -9.86 31.03
CA ARG A 254 4.36 -10.05 30.54
C ARG A 254 4.49 -11.28 29.63
N ALA A 255 3.82 -12.38 29.97
CA ALA A 255 3.78 -13.58 29.13
C ALA A 255 3.07 -13.32 27.79
N SER A 256 1.88 -12.71 27.82
CA SER A 256 1.10 -12.39 26.62
C SER A 256 1.80 -11.39 25.70
N ILE A 257 2.29 -10.27 26.25
CA ILE A 257 3.08 -9.27 25.52
C ILE A 257 4.33 -9.94 24.91
N GLY A 258 5.04 -10.77 25.67
CA GLY A 258 6.21 -11.49 25.18
C GLY A 258 5.90 -12.43 24.01
N ARG A 259 4.71 -13.04 23.94
CA ARG A 259 4.26 -13.80 22.76
C ARG A 259 4.03 -12.89 21.56
N ILE A 260 3.30 -11.78 21.72
CA ILE A 260 3.05 -10.82 20.63
C ILE A 260 4.36 -10.24 20.07
N GLN A 261 5.25 -9.82 20.96
CA GLN A 261 6.54 -9.25 20.57
C GLN A 261 7.38 -10.23 19.74
N ARG A 262 7.37 -11.53 20.08
CA ARG A 262 8.17 -12.54 19.37
C ARG A 262 7.50 -13.20 18.16
N SER A 263 6.17 -13.12 17.99
CA SER A 263 5.49 -13.79 16.86
C SER A 263 6.04 -13.35 15.51
N LEU A 264 5.97 -14.19 14.47
CA LEU A 264 6.57 -13.87 13.16
C LEU A 264 6.04 -12.54 12.60
N PHE A 265 4.73 -12.40 12.57
CA PHE A 265 4.01 -11.17 12.28
C PHE A 265 2.69 -11.18 13.08
N ALA A 266 1.87 -10.14 12.88
CA ALA A 266 0.48 -10.12 13.35
C ALA A 266 -0.52 -10.12 12.17
N LEU A 267 -1.73 -10.65 12.40
CA LEU A 267 -2.85 -10.65 11.46
C LEU A 267 -4.08 -10.08 12.17
N SER A 268 -4.72 -9.10 11.55
CA SER A 268 -5.92 -8.42 12.06
C SER A 268 -7.13 -8.88 11.25
N LEU A 269 -8.02 -9.65 11.87
CA LEU A 269 -9.29 -10.06 11.29
C LEU A 269 -10.34 -9.02 11.64
N ASP A 270 -10.45 -8.01 10.78
CA ASP A 270 -11.23 -6.79 11.02
C ASP A 270 -12.73 -6.99 10.80
N ALA A 271 -13.52 -6.26 11.59
CA ALA A 271 -14.95 -6.11 11.37
C ALA A 271 -15.23 -5.11 10.23
N PRO A 272 -16.40 -5.16 9.56
CA PRO A 272 -16.76 -4.20 8.53
C PRO A 272 -16.81 -2.78 9.09
N VAL A 273 -16.11 -1.83 8.47
CA VAL A 273 -16.16 -0.42 8.87
C VAL A 273 -17.38 0.25 8.22
N LEU A 274 -18.36 0.63 9.04
CA LEU A 274 -19.51 1.44 8.63
C LEU A 274 -19.14 2.93 8.65
N ALA A 275 -18.21 3.35 7.79
CA ALA A 275 -17.79 4.74 7.69
C ALA A 275 -18.91 5.61 7.08
N ALA A 276 -19.16 6.78 7.68
CA ALA A 276 -20.16 7.74 7.21
C ALA A 276 -19.86 8.32 5.80
N GLY A 277 -18.61 8.18 5.31
CA GLY A 277 -18.18 8.60 3.97
C GLY A 277 -18.24 7.52 2.88
N GLY A 278 -18.80 6.34 3.15
CA GLY A 278 -18.96 5.27 2.16
C GLY A 278 -17.74 4.35 1.97
N ARG A 279 -17.83 3.42 1.01
CA ARG A 279 -16.84 2.33 0.78
C ARG A 279 -15.72 2.70 -0.20
N GLY A 280 -15.34 3.98 -0.27
CA GLY A 280 -14.32 4.47 -1.21
C GLY A 280 -12.89 4.08 -0.82
N PRO A 281 -11.89 4.22 -1.73
CA PRO A 281 -10.49 3.88 -1.44
C PRO A 281 -9.91 4.59 -0.20
N GLY A 282 -10.33 5.83 0.07
CA GLY A 282 -9.91 6.58 1.27
C GLY A 282 -10.37 5.98 2.59
N ALA A 283 -11.56 5.36 2.64
CA ALA A 283 -12.04 4.68 3.84
C ALA A 283 -11.20 3.43 4.15
N GLY A 284 -10.82 2.66 3.12
CA GLY A 284 -9.91 1.53 3.26
C GLY A 284 -8.51 1.95 3.70
N ALA A 285 -8.01 3.08 3.17
CA ALA A 285 -6.74 3.68 3.56
C ALA A 285 -6.69 4.04 5.06
N GLY A 286 -7.70 4.75 5.59
CA GLY A 286 -7.79 5.06 7.03
C GLY A 286 -7.89 3.80 7.92
N GLN A 287 -8.62 2.77 7.46
CA GLN A 287 -8.68 1.48 8.15
C GLN A 287 -7.30 0.80 8.23
N VAL A 288 -6.47 0.90 7.20
CA VAL A 288 -5.10 0.37 7.23
C VAL A 288 -4.18 1.20 8.13
N LEU A 289 -4.21 2.54 8.00
CA LEU A 289 -3.25 3.43 8.65
C LEU A 289 -3.46 3.59 10.17
N HIS A 290 -4.71 3.64 10.62
CA HIS A 290 -5.06 3.85 12.04
C HIS A 290 -6.19 2.93 12.54
N GLY A 291 -6.98 2.30 11.66
CA GLY A 291 -8.06 1.39 12.05
C GLY A 291 -9.44 2.04 12.22
N GLY A 292 -9.57 3.33 11.90
CA GLY A 292 -10.86 4.04 11.90
C GLY A 292 -11.40 4.49 13.27
N GLY A 293 -10.60 4.44 14.34
CA GLY A 293 -10.98 4.90 15.68
C GLY A 293 -11.25 3.77 16.69
N ALA A 294 -11.45 4.16 17.94
CA ALA A 294 -11.60 3.28 19.09
C ALA A 294 -12.81 2.34 19.02
N CYS A 295 -13.91 2.82 18.41
CA CYS A 295 -15.14 2.06 18.19
C CYS A 295 -15.13 1.22 16.90
N ALA A 296 -14.06 1.32 16.10
CA ALA A 296 -13.87 0.56 14.86
C ALA A 296 -12.78 -0.52 15.08
N ASN A 297 -11.76 -0.56 14.22
CA ASN A 297 -10.71 -1.58 14.23
C ASN A 297 -9.38 -1.12 14.85
N SER A 298 -9.26 0.11 15.38
CA SER A 298 -7.99 0.58 16.00
C SER A 298 -7.56 -0.26 17.21
N GLY A 299 -8.52 -0.82 17.98
CA GLY A 299 -8.22 -1.76 19.07
C GLY A 299 -7.83 -3.16 18.59
N ASN A 300 -8.07 -3.46 17.31
CA ASN A 300 -7.72 -4.70 16.62
C ASN A 300 -6.30 -4.59 16.01
N ARG A 301 -5.36 -3.97 16.74
CA ARG A 301 -3.99 -3.66 16.30
C ARG A 301 -2.96 -3.89 17.40
N TRP A 302 -1.70 -4.06 17.02
CA TRP A 302 -0.53 -3.89 17.90
C TRP A 302 0.52 -3.10 17.13
N PHE A 303 0.42 -1.77 17.14
CA PHE A 303 1.20 -0.87 16.26
C PHE A 303 2.72 -0.97 16.46
N ASP A 304 3.16 -1.50 17.60
CA ASP A 304 4.55 -1.84 17.87
C ASP A 304 5.08 -3.02 17.01
N LYS A 305 4.22 -3.80 16.34
CA LYS A 305 4.65 -4.98 15.58
C LYS A 305 5.21 -4.57 14.22
N THR A 306 6.40 -5.08 13.89
CA THR A 306 7.11 -4.71 12.64
C THR A 306 6.29 -4.97 11.38
N LEU A 307 5.55 -6.08 11.34
CA LEU A 307 4.67 -6.48 10.25
C LEU A 307 3.32 -6.89 10.82
N GLN A 308 2.25 -6.24 10.34
CA GLN A 308 0.89 -6.59 10.69
C GLN A 308 -0.04 -6.53 9.47
N PHE A 309 -0.53 -7.68 9.05
CA PHE A 309 -1.50 -7.84 7.97
C PHE A 309 -2.90 -7.53 8.47
N ILE A 310 -3.76 -7.03 7.59
CA ILE A 310 -5.14 -6.62 7.87
C ILE A 310 -6.03 -7.23 6.79
N VAL A 311 -7.07 -7.96 7.21
CA VAL A 311 -8.07 -8.57 6.33
C VAL A 311 -9.45 -8.29 6.92
N GLY A 312 -10.21 -7.37 6.32
CA GLY A 312 -11.54 -6.97 6.77
C GLY A 312 -12.66 -7.85 6.24
N GLU A 313 -13.69 -8.09 7.05
CA GLU A 313 -14.92 -8.76 6.60
C GLU A 313 -15.59 -8.04 5.42
N ASP A 314 -15.33 -6.75 5.23
CA ASP A 314 -15.82 -5.96 4.10
C ASP A 314 -14.98 -6.11 2.82
N GLY A 315 -13.87 -6.86 2.80
CA GLY A 315 -12.96 -6.99 1.65
C GLY A 315 -11.81 -5.99 1.62
N THR A 316 -11.74 -5.04 2.57
CA THR A 316 -10.59 -4.13 2.72
C THR A 316 -9.39 -4.91 3.27
N CYS A 317 -8.27 -4.86 2.54
CA CYS A 317 -7.04 -5.57 2.90
C CYS A 317 -5.83 -4.64 2.92
N GLY A 318 -4.87 -4.93 3.79
CA GLY A 318 -3.70 -4.08 3.98
C GLY A 318 -2.56 -4.74 4.74
N VAL A 319 -1.44 -4.04 4.80
CA VAL A 319 -0.34 -4.27 5.74
C VAL A 319 -0.02 -2.95 6.41
N ILE A 320 0.17 -2.93 7.72
CA ILE A 320 0.85 -1.83 8.42
C ILE A 320 2.20 -2.35 8.91
N TYR A 321 3.26 -1.55 8.74
CA TYR A 321 4.62 -1.96 9.06
C TYR A 321 5.47 -0.83 9.63
N ASP A 322 6.60 -1.19 10.25
CA ASP A 322 7.60 -0.24 10.74
C ASP A 322 8.67 0.05 9.65
N PRO A 323 8.64 1.22 8.99
CA PRO A 323 9.62 1.60 7.99
C PRO A 323 10.98 1.98 8.60
N ALA A 324 11.19 1.82 9.91
CA ALA A 324 12.51 1.81 10.54
C ALA A 324 13.15 0.40 10.60
N VAL A 325 12.45 -0.64 10.10
CA VAL A 325 12.95 -2.02 10.07
C VAL A 325 12.93 -2.66 8.67
N ILE A 326 11.87 -2.45 7.89
CA ILE A 326 11.71 -3.05 6.55
C ILE A 326 11.32 -2.00 5.51
N ASP A 327 11.88 -2.12 4.30
CA ASP A 327 11.66 -1.20 3.19
C ASP A 327 10.30 -1.47 2.50
N GLY A 328 9.57 -0.41 2.16
CA GLY A 328 8.25 -0.51 1.53
C GLY A 328 8.24 -1.21 0.17
N THR A 329 9.35 -1.17 -0.58
CA THR A 329 9.51 -1.93 -1.83
C THR A 329 9.51 -3.43 -1.57
N VAL A 330 10.17 -3.87 -0.49
CA VAL A 330 10.20 -5.28 -0.08
C VAL A 330 8.85 -5.73 0.47
N VAL A 331 8.14 -4.86 1.21
CA VAL A 331 6.77 -5.16 1.67
C VAL A 331 5.82 -5.33 0.49
N ALA A 332 5.93 -4.51 -0.56
CA ALA A 332 5.13 -4.66 -1.78
C ALA A 332 5.51 -5.92 -2.58
N GLU A 333 6.79 -6.24 -2.72
CA GLU A 333 7.25 -7.49 -3.37
C GLU A 333 6.75 -8.75 -2.64
N MET A 334 6.81 -8.75 -1.31
CA MET A 334 6.27 -9.82 -0.45
C MET A 334 4.75 -9.98 -0.62
N VAL A 335 4.01 -8.87 -0.64
CA VAL A 335 2.55 -8.88 -0.82
C VAL A 335 2.17 -9.30 -2.24
N ASP A 336 2.91 -8.84 -3.25
CA ASP A 336 2.69 -9.23 -4.64
C ASP A 336 2.85 -10.73 -4.84
N HIS A 337 3.87 -11.33 -4.22
CA HIS A 337 4.11 -12.78 -4.19
C HIS A 337 2.99 -13.53 -3.45
N ALA A 338 2.62 -13.05 -2.26
CA ALA A 338 1.56 -13.68 -1.47
C ALA A 338 0.19 -13.60 -2.18
N LEU A 339 -0.07 -12.53 -2.95
CA LEU A 339 -1.26 -12.39 -3.79
C LEU A 339 -1.22 -13.28 -5.03
N ASP A 340 -0.06 -13.47 -5.68
CA ASP A 340 0.09 -14.44 -6.77
C ASP A 340 -0.15 -15.88 -6.24
N TYR A 341 0.37 -16.23 -5.05
CA TYR A 341 0.03 -17.48 -4.35
C TYR A 341 -1.49 -17.59 -4.05
N CYS A 342 -2.13 -16.50 -3.63
CA CYS A 342 -3.59 -16.43 -3.43
C CYS A 342 -4.42 -16.54 -4.72
N ARG A 343 -3.80 -16.48 -5.91
CA ARG A 343 -4.47 -16.78 -7.19
C ARG A 343 -4.14 -18.19 -7.69
N LEU A 344 -2.87 -18.57 -7.71
CA LEU A 344 -2.41 -19.84 -8.28
C LEU A 344 -2.94 -21.05 -7.50
N SER A 345 -2.81 -21.07 -6.17
CA SER A 345 -3.29 -22.17 -5.32
C SER A 345 -4.82 -22.19 -5.11
N ALA A 346 -5.60 -21.61 -6.03
CA ALA A 346 -7.07 -21.69 -6.00
C ALA A 346 -7.58 -23.09 -6.40
N HIS A 347 -6.70 -23.91 -7.00
CA HIS A 347 -6.97 -25.26 -7.48
C HIS A 347 -6.19 -26.32 -6.70
N ASP A 348 -6.08 -26.18 -5.38
CA ASP A 348 -5.41 -27.17 -4.52
C ASP A 348 -6.43 -27.90 -3.60
N PRO A 349 -7.32 -28.74 -4.17
CA PRO A 349 -8.16 -29.63 -3.37
C PRO A 349 -7.35 -30.83 -2.87
N ALA A 350 -7.57 -31.20 -1.61
CA ALA A 350 -7.14 -32.46 -1.01
C ALA A 350 -5.63 -32.66 -0.73
N LEU A 351 -5.03 -31.76 0.05
CA LEU A 351 -4.08 -32.14 1.10
C LEU A 351 -4.71 -31.98 2.51
N MET A 352 -5.84 -32.65 2.71
CA MET A 352 -6.34 -33.01 4.05
C MET A 352 -5.57 -34.25 4.55
N THR A 353 -4.25 -34.13 4.67
CA THR A 353 -3.45 -35.09 5.43
C THR A 353 -3.87 -35.01 6.91
N SER A 354 -3.71 -36.10 7.66
CA SER A 354 -4.09 -36.23 9.07
C SER A 354 -3.20 -35.44 10.05
N LEU A 355 -2.78 -34.23 9.66
CA LEU A 355 -1.99 -33.32 10.48
C LEU A 355 -2.84 -32.76 11.63
N PRO A 356 -2.30 -32.68 12.85
CA PRO A 356 -3.00 -32.07 13.98
C PRO A 356 -3.27 -30.59 13.68
N LEU A 357 -4.52 -30.16 13.85
CA LEU A 357 -4.91 -28.77 13.61
C LEU A 357 -4.29 -27.84 14.67
N PRO A 358 -3.62 -26.74 14.27
CA PRO A 358 -3.01 -25.82 15.23
C PRO A 358 -4.09 -25.16 16.08
N THR A 359 -4.04 -25.37 17.40
CA THR A 359 -5.09 -24.90 18.32
C THR A 359 -4.81 -23.47 18.78
N PRO A 360 -5.64 -22.46 18.47
CA PRO A 360 -5.38 -21.08 18.84
C PRO A 360 -5.32 -20.89 20.37
N GLN A 361 -4.25 -20.31 20.89
CA GLN A 361 -4.13 -19.99 22.32
C GLN A 361 -4.47 -18.52 22.56
N ARG A 362 -5.60 -18.24 23.24
CA ARG A 362 -5.98 -16.87 23.61
C ARG A 362 -4.98 -16.29 24.60
N LEU A 363 -4.34 -15.19 24.21
CA LEU A 363 -3.49 -14.38 25.07
C LEU A 363 -4.42 -13.52 25.95
N ARG A 364 -4.28 -13.67 27.27
CA ARG A 364 -5.10 -12.98 28.27
C ARG A 364 -4.31 -11.83 28.88
N PHE A 365 -5.03 -10.84 29.39
CA PHE A 365 -4.45 -9.67 30.04
C PHE A 365 -5.24 -9.32 31.30
N SER A 366 -4.52 -8.78 32.28
CA SER A 366 -5.06 -8.25 33.53
C SER A 366 -4.93 -6.73 33.51
N LEU A 367 -6.05 -6.01 33.71
CA LEU A 367 -6.06 -4.56 33.90
C LEU A 367 -6.24 -4.25 35.38
N GLY A 368 -5.25 -3.59 35.97
CA GLY A 368 -5.36 -2.99 37.30
C GLY A 368 -5.93 -1.56 37.25
N PRO A 369 -6.18 -0.95 38.42
CA PRO A 369 -6.75 0.40 38.55
C PRO A 369 -5.87 1.49 37.92
N GLU A 370 -4.54 1.30 37.87
CA GLU A 370 -3.63 2.24 37.18
C GLU A 370 -3.75 2.15 35.65
N THR A 371 -4.06 0.97 35.10
CA THR A 371 -4.00 0.70 33.65
C THR A 371 -5.35 0.83 32.94
N ALA A 372 -6.48 0.62 33.63
CA ALA A 372 -7.80 0.74 33.01
C ALA A 372 -8.13 2.18 32.54
N PRO A 373 -7.84 3.26 33.31
CA PRO A 373 -8.07 4.64 32.84
C PRO A 373 -7.20 5.03 31.63
N GLU A 374 -6.02 4.41 31.48
CA GLU A 374 -5.13 4.66 30.35
C GLU A 374 -5.71 4.12 29.03
N VAL A 375 -6.52 3.05 29.08
CA VAL A 375 -7.27 2.55 27.91
C VAL A 375 -8.30 3.58 27.46
N GLU A 376 -9.05 4.20 28.37
CA GLU A 376 -10.00 5.27 28.03
C GLU A 376 -9.32 6.54 27.51
N ARG A 377 -8.11 6.85 27.99
CA ARG A 377 -7.26 7.91 27.42
C ARG A 377 -6.77 7.55 26.02
N ALA A 378 -6.43 6.29 25.77
CA ALA A 378 -6.01 5.81 24.46
C ALA A 378 -7.15 5.84 23.43
N LYS A 379 -8.40 5.49 23.83
CA LYS A 379 -9.58 5.65 22.97
C LYS A 379 -9.69 7.07 22.43
N ARG A 380 -9.83 8.05 23.32
CA ARG A 380 -9.96 9.48 22.95
C ARG A 380 -8.82 9.96 22.07
N HIS A 381 -7.58 9.56 22.38
CA HIS A 381 -6.41 9.93 21.58
C HIS A 381 -6.44 9.34 20.16
N LEU A 382 -6.83 8.07 20.00
CA LEU A 382 -6.97 7.42 18.69
C LEU A 382 -8.16 7.97 17.90
N ASP A 383 -9.25 8.35 18.57
CA ASP A 383 -10.40 8.99 17.93
C ASP A 383 -10.03 10.40 17.43
N SER A 384 -9.31 11.20 18.23
CA SER A 384 -8.76 12.49 17.77
C SER A 384 -7.77 12.32 16.62
N LEU A 385 -6.83 11.37 16.72
CA LEU A 385 -5.85 11.09 15.66
C LEU A 385 -6.53 10.61 14.37
N ALA A 386 -7.60 9.82 14.46
CA ALA A 386 -8.36 9.36 13.30
C ALA A 386 -9.20 10.47 12.65
N ALA A 387 -9.59 11.50 13.42
CA ALA A 387 -10.35 12.65 12.93
C ALA A 387 -9.45 13.77 12.34
N ASP A 388 -8.17 13.80 12.71
CA ASP A 388 -7.15 14.77 12.26
C ASP A 388 -6.44 14.33 10.95
N VAL A 389 -6.91 13.27 10.30
CA VAL A 389 -6.25 12.64 9.14
C VAL A 389 -7.15 12.63 7.91
N ASP A 390 -6.88 13.57 7.02
CA ASP A 390 -7.51 13.65 5.70
C ASP A 390 -6.80 12.73 4.70
N VAL A 391 -7.54 11.79 4.11
CA VAL A 391 -7.02 10.87 3.09
C VAL A 391 -7.77 11.03 1.77
N HIS A 392 -7.11 11.64 0.80
CA HIS A 392 -7.62 11.80 -0.56
C HIS A 392 -6.99 10.79 -1.52
N CYS A 393 -7.83 10.15 -2.33
CA CYS A 393 -7.42 9.13 -3.29
C CYS A 393 -8.01 9.47 -4.65
N PHE A 394 -7.18 9.64 -5.67
CA PHE A 394 -7.61 9.89 -7.03
C PHE A 394 -6.75 9.12 -8.02
N SER A 395 -7.36 8.70 -9.12
CA SER A 395 -6.66 8.11 -10.27
C SER A 395 -6.49 9.18 -11.34
N HIS A 396 -5.34 9.20 -12.00
CA HIS A 396 -5.08 10.10 -13.12
C HIS A 396 -4.59 9.29 -14.34
N GLU A 397 -5.36 9.35 -15.42
CA GLU A 397 -5.00 8.77 -16.71
C GLU A 397 -4.34 9.85 -17.57
N GLY A 398 -3.10 9.61 -18.04
CA GLY A 398 -2.43 10.55 -18.96
C GLY A 398 -0.91 10.51 -19.00
N VAL A 399 -0.23 10.15 -17.91
CA VAL A 399 1.25 10.13 -17.85
C VAL A 399 1.82 8.83 -18.48
N GLY A 400 1.71 8.73 -19.80
CA GLY A 400 2.37 7.68 -20.58
C GLY A 400 3.88 7.89 -20.69
N ALA A 401 4.63 6.81 -20.97
CA ALA A 401 6.08 6.83 -21.18
C ALA A 401 6.50 7.43 -22.55
N GLY A 402 5.93 8.58 -22.91
CA GLY A 402 6.24 9.32 -24.13
C GLY A 402 7.46 10.23 -23.99
N GLY A 403 8.09 10.57 -25.12
CA GLY A 403 9.13 11.62 -25.17
C GLY A 403 10.48 11.27 -24.52
N GLY A 404 10.73 10.01 -24.14
CA GLY A 404 12.02 9.56 -23.60
C GLY A 404 12.29 9.93 -22.13
N LEU A 405 11.35 10.60 -21.47
CA LEU A 405 11.46 10.98 -20.06
C LEU A 405 10.90 9.88 -19.14
N ARG A 406 11.54 9.64 -17.98
CA ARG A 406 11.07 8.63 -17.01
C ARG A 406 9.81 9.14 -16.28
N PRO A 407 8.67 8.42 -16.33
CA PRO A 407 7.42 8.85 -15.69
C PRO A 407 7.57 9.21 -14.22
N GLU A 408 8.41 8.46 -13.50
CA GLU A 408 8.66 8.63 -12.07
C GLU A 408 9.25 10.01 -11.74
N ALA A 409 10.17 10.49 -12.58
CA ALA A 409 10.82 11.78 -12.41
C ALA A 409 9.92 12.93 -12.88
N ILE A 410 9.11 12.73 -13.93
CA ILE A 410 8.05 13.68 -14.32
C ILE A 410 7.11 13.90 -13.14
N VAL A 411 6.65 12.82 -12.49
CA VAL A 411 5.71 12.93 -11.36
C VAL A 411 6.35 13.61 -10.16
N GLN A 412 7.61 13.32 -9.79
CA GLN A 412 8.28 14.04 -8.70
C GLN A 412 8.40 15.55 -8.99
N VAL A 413 8.76 15.93 -10.22
CA VAL A 413 8.82 17.33 -10.65
C VAL A 413 7.43 17.98 -10.64
N ALA A 414 6.41 17.31 -11.15
CA ALA A 414 5.03 17.79 -11.15
C ALA A 414 4.49 18.01 -9.73
N LEU A 415 4.87 17.17 -8.75
CA LEU A 415 4.53 17.38 -7.34
C LEU A 415 5.19 18.63 -6.74
N GLN A 416 6.41 18.99 -7.16
CA GLN A 416 7.03 20.25 -6.74
C GLN A 416 6.29 21.46 -7.34
N VAL A 417 5.91 21.40 -8.63
CA VAL A 417 5.13 22.45 -9.30
C VAL A 417 3.74 22.59 -8.67
N ALA A 418 3.07 21.48 -8.35
CA ALA A 418 1.77 21.49 -7.69
C ALA A 418 1.84 22.13 -6.29
N PHE A 419 2.88 21.80 -5.51
CA PHE A 419 3.11 22.44 -4.22
C PHE A 419 3.37 23.95 -4.36
N TYR A 420 4.20 24.36 -5.34
CA TYR A 420 4.44 25.78 -5.63
C TYR A 420 3.15 26.53 -5.95
N ARG A 421 2.30 25.97 -6.82
CA ARG A 421 0.99 26.55 -7.19
C ARG A 421 0.03 26.66 -6.01
N ALA A 422 0.05 25.69 -5.09
CA ALA A 422 -0.83 25.68 -3.92
C ALA A 422 -0.38 26.65 -2.81
N HIS A 423 0.91 26.95 -2.69
CA HIS A 423 1.47 27.67 -1.54
C HIS A 423 2.30 28.92 -1.88
N GLY A 424 2.55 29.23 -3.16
CA GLY A 424 3.38 30.34 -3.62
C GLY A 424 4.89 30.15 -3.45
N SER A 425 5.34 29.03 -2.87
CA SER A 425 6.75 28.69 -2.68
C SER A 425 6.97 27.17 -2.76
N LEU A 426 8.22 26.75 -2.99
CA LEU A 426 8.61 25.38 -2.69
C LEU A 426 8.74 25.16 -1.17
N CYS A 427 8.88 23.90 -0.77
CA CYS A 427 9.19 23.48 0.59
C CYS A 427 10.29 22.42 0.61
N ALA A 428 10.78 22.09 1.81
CA ALA A 428 11.65 20.95 1.99
C ALA A 428 10.89 19.65 1.66
N SER A 429 11.33 18.98 0.60
CA SER A 429 10.74 17.73 0.09
C SER A 429 11.70 16.55 0.26
N CYS A 430 11.18 15.36 0.56
CA CYS A 430 11.97 14.12 0.58
C CYS A 430 11.24 12.91 -0.03
N GLU A 431 12.01 12.05 -0.68
CA GLU A 431 11.62 10.74 -1.19
C GLU A 431 12.50 9.64 -0.56
N PRO A 432 11.98 8.81 0.36
CA PRO A 432 12.67 7.64 0.89
C PRO A 432 13.07 6.68 -0.23
N THR A 433 14.37 6.50 -0.42
CA THR A 433 14.94 5.72 -1.53
C THR A 433 15.73 4.53 -1.00
N SER A 434 15.30 3.32 -1.38
CA SER A 434 15.97 2.08 -0.95
C SER A 434 17.39 2.01 -1.48
N LEU A 435 18.35 1.78 -0.59
CA LEU A 435 19.76 1.56 -0.96
C LEU A 435 20.13 0.08 -1.05
N ARG A 436 19.16 -0.85 -0.97
CA ARG A 436 19.40 -2.30 -0.87
C ARG A 436 20.41 -2.90 -1.86
N HIS A 437 20.57 -2.31 -3.05
CA HIS A 437 21.52 -2.72 -4.08
C HIS A 437 22.99 -2.41 -3.76
N VAL A 438 23.26 -1.38 -2.95
CA VAL A 438 24.62 -0.97 -2.52
C VAL A 438 24.82 -1.15 -1.01
N LEU A 439 23.72 -1.12 -0.25
CA LEU A 439 23.64 -1.18 1.20
C LEU A 439 22.35 -1.91 1.62
N PRO A 440 22.39 -3.25 1.73
CA PRO A 440 21.26 -4.06 2.19
C PRO A 440 20.63 -3.50 3.47
N GLY A 441 19.30 -3.48 3.54
CA GLY A 441 18.54 -2.98 4.69
C GLY A 441 18.72 -1.50 5.05
N CYS A 442 19.18 -0.67 4.12
CA CYS A 442 19.33 0.77 4.31
C CYS A 442 18.50 1.58 3.31
N THR A 443 18.15 2.82 3.69
CA THR A 443 17.44 3.81 2.87
C THR A 443 18.11 5.16 3.10
N ASP A 444 18.01 6.05 2.12
CA ASP A 444 18.40 7.47 2.23
C ASP A 444 17.23 8.35 1.77
N LEU A 445 17.31 9.65 2.02
CA LEU A 445 16.30 10.61 1.59
C LEU A 445 16.79 11.33 0.34
N LEU A 446 16.09 11.10 -0.78
CA LEU A 446 16.27 11.88 -2.00
C LEU A 446 15.57 13.22 -1.83
N ARG A 447 16.28 14.32 -2.07
CA ARG A 447 15.69 15.66 -2.21
C ARG A 447 15.53 16.01 -3.69
N PRO A 448 14.32 16.39 -4.16
CA PRO A 448 14.12 16.89 -5.51
C PRO A 448 15.01 18.11 -5.84
N PRO A 449 15.35 18.36 -7.12
CA PRO A 449 16.21 19.47 -7.53
C PRO A 449 15.47 20.82 -7.44
N GLY A 450 15.60 21.48 -6.29
CA GLY A 450 14.91 22.73 -5.97
C GLY A 450 14.98 23.81 -7.07
N PRO A 451 16.17 24.28 -7.49
CA PRO A 451 16.26 25.40 -8.42
C PRO A 451 15.67 25.12 -9.83
N PRO A 452 15.92 23.97 -10.49
CA PRO A 452 15.23 23.61 -11.73
C PRO A 452 13.70 23.50 -11.57
N CYS A 453 13.22 22.91 -10.47
CA CYS A 453 11.78 22.84 -10.20
C CYS A 453 11.16 24.23 -9.98
N LEU A 454 11.87 25.16 -9.32
CA LEU A 454 11.42 26.53 -9.11
C LEU A 454 11.36 27.33 -10.42
N ALA A 455 12.36 27.17 -11.27
CA ALA A 455 12.41 27.83 -12.58
C ALA A 455 11.26 27.35 -13.47
N LEU A 456 11.03 26.03 -13.53
CA LEU A 456 9.90 25.44 -14.23
C LEU A 456 8.56 25.92 -13.67
N ALA A 457 8.36 25.90 -12.35
CA ALA A 457 7.09 26.31 -11.74
C ALA A 457 6.74 27.77 -12.07
N ARG A 458 7.73 28.67 -12.02
CA ARG A 458 7.56 30.08 -12.43
C ARG A 458 7.22 30.20 -13.91
N ALA A 459 7.93 29.51 -14.80
CA ALA A 459 7.68 29.57 -16.24
C ALA A 459 6.33 28.96 -16.66
N LEU A 460 5.80 27.99 -15.89
CA LEU A 460 4.47 27.41 -16.12
C LEU A 460 3.32 28.30 -15.62
N ASP A 461 3.61 29.29 -14.76
CA ASP A 461 2.63 30.24 -14.21
C ASP A 461 2.75 31.65 -14.84
N ASP A 462 3.79 31.89 -15.64
CA ASP A 462 3.99 33.12 -16.39
C ASP A 462 3.22 33.09 -17.72
N PRO A 463 2.22 33.96 -17.93
CA PRO A 463 1.44 34.02 -19.18
C PRO A 463 2.23 34.55 -20.38
N GLN A 464 3.48 35.00 -20.21
CA GLN A 464 4.37 35.44 -21.29
C GLN A 464 5.47 34.41 -21.61
N ALA A 465 5.52 33.27 -20.92
CA ALA A 465 6.55 32.26 -21.16
C ALA A 465 6.27 31.44 -22.43
N GLU A 466 7.22 31.46 -23.36
CA GLU A 466 7.16 30.68 -24.60
C GLU A 466 7.08 29.16 -24.33
N PRO A 467 6.27 28.38 -25.08
CA PRO A 467 6.14 26.94 -24.88
C PRO A 467 7.46 26.18 -24.97
N GLU A 468 8.39 26.62 -25.83
CA GLU A 468 9.73 26.06 -25.98
C GLU A 468 10.58 26.23 -24.71
N LEU A 469 10.41 27.35 -23.99
CA LEU A 469 11.07 27.61 -22.71
C LEU A 469 10.48 26.73 -21.60
N GLN A 470 9.16 26.60 -21.54
CA GLN A 470 8.50 25.69 -20.60
C GLN A 470 8.95 24.24 -20.81
N LEU A 471 9.05 23.79 -22.06
CA LEU A 471 9.51 22.45 -22.41
C LEU A 471 11.00 22.22 -22.12
N SER A 472 11.87 23.23 -22.30
CA SER A 472 13.30 23.10 -21.99
C SER A 472 13.54 23.02 -20.48
N LEU A 473 12.88 23.87 -19.69
CA LEU A 473 12.91 23.83 -18.22
C LEU A 473 12.33 22.52 -17.66
N LEU A 474 11.29 21.96 -18.31
CA LEU A 474 10.73 20.66 -17.93
C LEU A 474 11.76 19.53 -18.12
N ARG A 475 12.46 19.51 -19.27
CA ARG A 475 13.54 18.55 -19.54
C ARG A 475 14.67 18.70 -18.53
N GLU A 476 15.13 19.94 -18.26
CA GLU A 476 16.18 20.21 -17.28
C GLU A 476 15.81 19.70 -15.87
N ALA A 477 14.60 20.01 -15.39
CA ALA A 477 14.14 19.59 -14.07
C ALA A 477 14.03 18.05 -13.96
N VAL A 478 13.53 17.38 -15.00
CA VAL A 478 13.42 15.91 -15.05
C VAL A 478 14.81 15.26 -15.15
N GLU A 479 15.74 15.81 -15.92
CA GLU A 479 17.13 15.33 -16.00
C GLU A 479 17.91 15.57 -14.70
N ALA A 480 17.68 16.69 -14.01
CA ALA A 480 18.22 16.97 -12.69
C ALA A 480 17.67 15.97 -11.64
N GLN A 481 16.36 15.67 -11.67
CA GLN A 481 15.76 14.65 -10.81
C GLN A 481 16.35 13.27 -11.13
N ASN A 482 16.50 12.92 -12.41
CA ASN A 482 17.08 11.65 -12.82
C ASN A 482 18.52 11.46 -12.32
N ARG A 483 19.38 12.49 -12.49
CA ARG A 483 20.76 12.49 -11.94
C ARG A 483 20.74 12.31 -10.42
N ARG A 484 19.89 13.06 -9.72
CA ARG A 484 19.73 12.98 -8.26
C ARG A 484 19.31 11.58 -7.80
N THR A 485 18.37 10.92 -8.48
CA THR A 485 17.98 9.54 -8.19
C THR A 485 19.16 8.57 -8.34
N GLN A 486 19.94 8.67 -9.43
CA GLN A 486 21.08 7.79 -9.64
C GLN A 486 22.20 8.01 -8.61
N GLU A 487 22.48 9.27 -8.23
CA GLU A 487 23.41 9.58 -7.14
C GLU A 487 22.97 8.93 -5.82
N VAL A 488 21.69 9.04 -5.44
CA VAL A 488 21.19 8.46 -4.19
C VAL A 488 21.25 6.93 -4.25
N LEU A 489 20.80 6.29 -5.34
CA LEU A 489 20.87 4.83 -5.52
C LEU A 489 22.32 4.29 -5.50
N ALA A 490 23.30 5.08 -5.93
CA ALA A 490 24.73 4.77 -5.81
C ALA A 490 25.31 4.99 -4.39
N GLY A 491 24.46 5.28 -3.40
CA GLY A 491 24.86 5.55 -2.02
C GLY A 491 25.52 6.93 -1.82
N GLN A 492 25.37 7.86 -2.77
CA GLN A 492 25.95 9.21 -2.71
C GLN A 492 24.98 10.28 -2.17
N GLY A 493 23.93 9.87 -1.45
CA GLY A 493 22.95 10.78 -0.85
C GLY A 493 23.54 11.68 0.25
N ALA A 494 22.87 12.81 0.49
CA ALA A 494 23.34 13.82 1.45
C ALA A 494 22.77 13.61 2.87
N GLU A 495 21.50 13.21 2.98
CA GLU A 495 20.76 13.27 4.24
C GLU A 495 21.25 12.23 5.25
N ARG A 496 21.35 10.96 4.85
CA ARG A 496 21.96 9.92 5.69
C ARG A 496 23.39 10.28 6.10
N HIS A 497 24.16 10.92 5.22
CA HIS A 497 25.53 11.30 5.54
C HIS A 497 25.59 12.43 6.57
N LEU A 498 24.80 13.50 6.41
CA LEU A 498 24.66 14.58 7.39
C LEU A 498 24.21 14.03 8.76
N GLN A 499 23.25 13.11 8.75
CA GLN A 499 22.80 12.45 9.97
C GLN A 499 23.90 11.58 10.61
N GLY A 500 24.65 10.81 9.83
CA GLY A 500 25.77 10.01 10.34
C GLY A 500 26.85 10.87 10.99
N LEU A 501 27.15 12.05 10.42
CA LEU A 501 28.06 13.04 11.02
C LEU A 501 27.49 13.60 12.33
N ARG A 502 26.19 13.97 12.35
CA ARG A 502 25.48 14.45 13.55
C ARG A 502 25.50 13.41 14.68
N GLN A 503 25.14 12.16 14.38
CA GLN A 503 25.17 11.03 15.32
C GLN A 503 26.58 10.72 15.81
N THR A 504 27.59 10.82 14.94
CA THR A 504 29.00 10.62 15.32
C THR A 504 29.49 11.68 16.30
N ALA A 505 29.03 12.92 16.20
CA ALA A 505 29.34 13.97 17.18
C ALA A 505 28.69 13.65 18.54
N ILE A 506 27.40 13.28 18.55
CA ILE A 506 26.65 12.91 19.76
C ILE A 506 27.26 11.69 20.45
N ALA A 507 27.56 10.62 19.70
CA ALA A 507 28.16 9.39 20.23
C ALA A 507 29.58 9.60 20.77
N ALA A 508 30.27 10.64 20.31
CA ALA A 508 31.58 11.04 20.82
C ALA A 508 31.53 11.95 22.07
N GLY A 509 30.33 12.40 22.49
CA GLY A 509 30.19 13.41 23.53
C GLY A 509 30.74 14.79 23.12
N GLU A 510 30.89 15.07 21.82
CA GLU A 510 31.33 16.37 21.34
C GLU A 510 30.16 17.38 21.32
N PRO A 511 30.41 18.69 21.52
CA PRO A 511 29.40 19.70 21.30
C PRO A 511 28.90 19.63 19.86
N LEU A 512 27.58 19.75 19.68
CA LEU A 512 26.96 19.59 18.37
C LEU A 512 27.44 20.72 17.43
N PRO A 513 27.97 20.42 16.24
CA PRO A 513 28.40 21.45 15.30
C PRO A 513 27.27 22.43 14.94
N GLU A 514 27.58 23.73 14.91
CA GLU A 514 26.60 24.80 14.71
C GLU A 514 25.74 24.65 13.46
N ILE A 515 26.26 24.03 12.39
CA ILE A 515 25.48 23.71 11.18
C ILE A 515 24.20 22.91 11.48
N PHE A 516 24.17 22.09 12.54
CA PHE A 516 23.01 21.27 12.92
C PHE A 516 22.07 22.01 13.90
N MET A 517 22.46 23.20 14.36
CA MET A 517 21.68 24.08 15.23
C MET A 517 21.20 25.35 14.50
N ASP A 518 21.56 25.51 13.23
CA ASP A 518 21.16 26.63 12.40
C ASP A 518 19.66 26.54 12.03
N PRO A 519 18.83 27.59 12.24
CA PRO A 519 17.42 27.56 11.88
C PRO A 519 17.16 27.22 10.40
N VAL A 520 18.09 27.60 9.51
CA VAL A 520 18.04 27.26 8.08
C VAL A 520 18.25 25.75 7.84
N TYR A 521 19.09 25.09 8.63
CA TYR A 521 19.21 23.63 8.59
C TYR A 521 17.96 22.95 9.15
N ALA A 522 17.39 23.47 10.24
CA ALA A 522 16.13 22.97 10.78
C ALA A 522 15.00 23.03 9.73
N LEU A 523 14.84 24.17 9.06
CA LEU A 523 13.91 24.38 7.94
C LEU A 523 14.18 23.40 6.79
N ALA A 524 15.44 23.17 6.42
CA ALA A 524 15.80 22.18 5.40
C ALA A 524 15.36 20.76 5.80
N THR A 525 15.42 20.39 7.08
CA THR A 525 14.98 19.08 7.58
C THR A 525 13.49 19.01 7.96
N HIS A 526 12.75 20.12 7.86
CA HIS A 526 11.32 20.20 8.14
C HIS A 526 10.51 19.81 6.89
N PHE A 527 10.45 18.50 6.63
CA PHE A 527 9.93 17.95 5.38
C PHE A 527 8.40 18.07 5.23
N ARG A 528 7.93 19.24 4.78
CA ARG A 528 6.51 19.51 4.48
C ARG A 528 5.96 18.68 3.33
N LEU A 529 6.79 18.07 2.50
CA LEU A 529 6.36 17.16 1.44
C LEU A 529 7.19 15.87 1.46
N CYS A 530 6.61 14.78 1.99
CA CYS A 530 7.17 13.45 1.86
C CYS A 530 6.47 12.71 0.72
N THR A 531 7.20 12.43 -0.37
CA THR A 531 6.70 11.56 -1.44
C THR A 531 7.25 10.15 -1.24
N ILE A 532 6.52 9.11 -1.63
CA ILE A 532 7.06 7.75 -1.71
C ILE A 532 6.68 7.14 -3.07
N GLN A 533 7.61 6.40 -3.66
CA GLN A 533 7.37 5.59 -4.85
C GLN A 533 7.63 4.12 -4.55
N VAL A 534 6.55 3.34 -4.53
CA VAL A 534 6.59 1.88 -4.45
C VAL A 534 5.71 1.35 -5.57
N ARG A 535 6.30 0.48 -6.40
CA ARG A 535 5.59 -0.23 -7.46
C ARG A 535 5.04 -1.54 -6.91
N SER A 536 3.84 -1.90 -7.34
CA SER A 536 3.25 -3.21 -7.13
C SER A 536 2.70 -3.71 -8.48
N ARG A 537 2.97 -4.97 -8.80
CA ARG A 537 2.38 -5.71 -9.93
C ARG A 537 0.88 -5.93 -9.75
N GLN A 538 0.41 -5.99 -8.50
CA GLN A 538 -0.98 -6.31 -8.17
C GLN A 538 -1.87 -5.07 -8.05
N GLY A 539 -1.32 -3.86 -8.10
CA GLY A 539 -2.06 -2.63 -7.82
C GLY A 539 -2.18 -2.31 -6.32
N CYS A 540 -1.27 -2.85 -5.49
CA CYS A 540 -1.11 -2.36 -4.12
C CYS A 540 -0.51 -0.94 -4.13
N TRP A 541 -0.87 -0.12 -3.15
CA TRP A 541 -0.41 1.26 -3.06
C TRP A 541 -0.06 1.62 -1.61
N LEU A 542 1.06 2.32 -1.42
CA LEU A 542 1.58 2.66 -0.09
C LEU A 542 0.91 3.93 0.44
N LEU A 543 0.76 4.00 1.74
CA LEU A 543 0.10 5.09 2.46
C LEU A 543 0.94 5.49 3.67
N ARG A 544 1.06 6.79 3.93
CA ARG A 544 1.62 7.34 5.18
C ARG A 544 0.93 8.65 5.52
N GLY A 545 0.96 9.03 6.80
CA GLY A 545 0.70 10.40 7.18
C GLY A 545 1.87 11.34 6.86
N PRO A 546 1.65 12.66 6.97
CA PRO A 546 2.70 13.67 6.90
C PRO A 546 3.83 13.43 7.92
N LEU A 547 5.04 13.89 7.59
CA LEU A 547 6.18 13.90 8.51
C LEU A 547 6.12 15.05 9.53
N VAL A 548 5.37 16.10 9.22
CA VAL A 548 5.25 17.33 10.00
C VAL A 548 3.78 17.80 9.97
N PRO A 549 3.27 18.52 11.00
CA PRO A 549 1.86 18.89 11.08
C PRO A 549 1.35 19.77 9.93
N ASP A 550 2.23 20.57 9.32
CA ASP A 550 1.94 21.53 8.24
C ASP A 550 2.34 21.00 6.85
N GLY A 551 2.32 19.68 6.67
CA GLY A 551 2.81 18.99 5.48
C GLY A 551 1.92 17.88 4.94
N TYR A 552 2.42 17.18 3.92
CA TYR A 552 1.71 16.15 3.15
C TYR A 552 2.54 14.87 3.03
N GLY A 553 1.87 13.72 3.13
CA GLY A 553 2.38 12.42 2.68
C GLY A 553 1.72 12.05 1.36
N LEU A 554 2.47 11.97 0.26
CA LEU A 554 1.93 11.69 -1.08
C LEU A 554 2.52 10.40 -1.68
N GLN A 555 1.64 9.52 -2.15
CA GLN A 555 2.03 8.31 -2.89
C GLN A 555 1.59 8.42 -4.36
N PRO A 556 2.46 8.86 -5.28
CA PRO A 556 2.27 8.57 -6.69
C PRO A 556 2.52 7.08 -6.99
N CYS A 557 1.45 6.33 -7.23
CA CYS A 557 1.54 4.97 -7.76
C CYS A 557 1.44 4.97 -9.28
N THR A 558 2.58 4.82 -9.96
CA THR A 558 2.64 4.48 -11.38
C THR A 558 2.28 3.00 -11.58
N ALA A 559 1.01 2.68 -11.36
CA ALA A 559 0.45 1.40 -11.75
C ALA A 559 0.51 1.30 -13.27
N TYR A 560 1.44 0.48 -13.78
CA TYR A 560 1.24 -0.11 -15.09
C TYR A 560 -0.02 -0.97 -14.92
N VAL A 561 -1.14 -0.51 -15.48
CA VAL A 561 -2.25 -1.41 -15.75
C VAL A 561 -1.75 -2.28 -16.91
N PRO A 562 -1.42 -3.57 -16.71
CA PRO A 562 -1.36 -4.46 -17.85
C PRO A 562 -2.77 -4.46 -18.44
N VAL A 563 -2.94 -3.75 -19.55
CA VAL A 563 -4.02 -4.05 -20.48
C VAL A 563 -3.68 -5.44 -21.01
N TYR A 564 -4.08 -6.45 -20.26
CA TYR A 564 -4.03 -7.84 -20.71
C TYR A 564 -4.78 -7.84 -22.03
N PRO A 565 -4.12 -8.12 -23.17
CA PRO A 565 -4.88 -8.43 -24.37
C PRO A 565 -5.77 -9.61 -23.98
N VAL A 566 -7.08 -9.44 -24.12
CA VAL A 566 -8.04 -10.51 -23.86
C VAL A 566 -7.63 -11.67 -24.76
N GLY A 567 -7.00 -12.68 -24.16
CA GLY A 567 -6.41 -13.77 -24.92
C GLY A 567 -7.50 -14.44 -25.75
N PRO A 568 -7.22 -14.82 -27.02
CA PRO A 568 -8.18 -15.62 -27.77
C PRO A 568 -8.47 -16.88 -26.95
N ALA A 569 -9.76 -17.24 -26.84
CA ALA A 569 -10.18 -18.41 -26.10
C ALA A 569 -9.54 -19.66 -26.73
N PHE A 570 -8.59 -20.28 -26.01
CA PHE A 570 -7.97 -21.52 -26.44
C PHE A 570 -8.93 -22.69 -26.23
N GLY A 571 -9.82 -22.88 -27.20
CA GLY A 571 -10.45 -24.17 -27.47
C GLY A 571 -9.52 -25.02 -28.32
N GLY A 572 -8.75 -25.92 -27.71
CA GLY A 572 -7.84 -26.82 -28.41
C GLY A 572 -7.28 -27.88 -27.45
N ALA A 573 -7.44 -29.15 -27.80
CA ALA A 573 -6.94 -30.28 -27.03
C ALA A 573 -5.39 -30.29 -26.98
N PRO A 574 -4.78 -30.87 -25.93
CA PRO A 574 -3.32 -30.89 -25.81
C PRO A 574 -2.68 -31.79 -26.89
N PRO A 575 -1.63 -31.33 -27.58
CA PRO A 575 -0.82 -32.21 -28.43
C PRO A 575 0.05 -33.13 -27.55
N GLY A 576 0.19 -34.39 -27.97
CA GLY A 576 1.01 -35.38 -27.28
C GLY A 576 2.53 -35.09 -27.32
N PRO A 577 3.34 -35.79 -26.53
CA PRO A 577 4.77 -35.53 -26.42
C PRO A 577 5.53 -35.88 -27.71
N GLY A 578 6.15 -34.88 -28.32
CA GLY A 578 7.10 -35.07 -29.44
C GLY A 578 8.47 -35.59 -28.97
N PRO A 579 9.22 -36.32 -29.82
CA PRO A 579 10.42 -37.05 -29.40
C PRO A 579 11.71 -36.21 -29.38
N LEU A 580 12.71 -36.72 -28.65
CA LEU A 580 14.05 -36.14 -28.48
C LEU A 580 14.88 -36.15 -29.78
N PRO A 581 15.83 -35.20 -29.95
CA PRO A 581 16.56 -35.04 -31.21
C PRO A 581 17.73 -36.03 -31.39
N GLY A 582 17.82 -36.63 -32.57
CA GLY A 582 19.02 -37.31 -33.10
C GLY A 582 19.63 -36.53 -34.29
N PRO A 583 20.90 -36.80 -34.68
CA PRO A 583 21.67 -35.89 -35.54
C PRO A 583 21.52 -36.12 -37.06
N VAL A 584 21.51 -34.98 -37.78
CA VAL A 584 22.06 -34.69 -39.13
C VAL A 584 21.96 -35.76 -40.23
N GLY A 585 21.18 -35.47 -41.27
CA GLY A 585 21.20 -36.14 -42.58
C GLY A 585 20.45 -35.34 -43.67
N VAL A 586 20.96 -35.36 -44.91
CA VAL A 586 20.56 -34.58 -46.10
C VAL A 586 20.79 -35.47 -47.35
N PRO A 587 20.14 -35.34 -48.53
CA PRO A 587 18.86 -34.71 -48.95
C PRO A 587 17.88 -35.70 -49.69
N VAL A 588 16.88 -35.16 -50.41
CA VAL A 588 16.37 -35.55 -51.77
C VAL A 588 14.85 -35.79 -51.87
N GLY A 589 14.19 -35.09 -52.82
CA GLY A 589 13.30 -35.77 -53.78
C GLY A 589 11.79 -35.42 -53.83
N GLY A 590 11.42 -34.41 -54.65
CA GLY A 590 10.14 -34.33 -55.39
C GLY A 590 8.80 -34.26 -54.61
N THR A 591 7.62 -34.08 -55.22
CA THR A 591 7.22 -33.42 -56.51
C THR A 591 5.68 -33.35 -56.60
N LEU A 592 5.15 -32.34 -57.32
CA LEU A 592 3.87 -32.30 -58.08
C LEU A 592 2.48 -32.13 -57.38
N GLY A 593 1.60 -31.42 -58.13
CA GLY A 593 0.16 -31.22 -57.91
C GLY A 593 -0.19 -29.90 -57.17
N GLY A 594 -0.81 -28.86 -57.73
CA GLY A 594 -1.64 -28.69 -58.94
C GLY A 594 -3.09 -28.36 -58.50
N ALA A 595 -3.57 -27.10 -58.49
CA ALA A 595 -4.21 -26.39 -59.63
C ALA A 595 -5.61 -26.95 -60.00
N VAL A 596 -6.71 -26.19 -60.25
CA VAL A 596 -6.97 -24.77 -60.60
C VAL A 596 -8.35 -24.33 -60.03
N GLY A 597 -8.67 -23.02 -59.86
CA GLY A 597 -10.09 -22.59 -59.85
C GLY A 597 -10.48 -21.22 -59.25
N ALA A 598 -10.69 -20.22 -60.11
CA ALA A 598 -11.56 -19.04 -59.89
C ALA A 598 -12.62 -19.02 -61.03
N PRO A 599 -13.57 -18.05 -61.20
CA PRO A 599 -13.81 -16.79 -60.46
C PRO A 599 -15.31 -16.38 -60.26
N MET A 600 -15.52 -15.16 -59.73
CA MET A 600 -16.68 -14.23 -59.94
C MET A 600 -18.11 -14.60 -59.49
N GLY A 601 -18.75 -13.67 -58.75
CA GLY A 601 -20.21 -13.60 -58.56
C GLY A 601 -20.65 -12.71 -57.37
N VAL A 602 -21.37 -11.61 -57.64
CA VAL A 602 -22.02 -10.73 -56.63
C VAL A 602 -23.50 -10.60 -57.00
N PRO A 603 -24.44 -10.98 -56.11
CA PRO A 603 -25.34 -9.98 -55.52
C PRO A 603 -25.71 -10.26 -54.04
N GLY A 604 -26.28 -9.27 -53.36
CA GLY A 604 -26.59 -9.33 -51.92
C GLY A 604 -28.01 -9.80 -51.56
N GLY A 605 -28.20 -10.18 -50.29
CA GLY A 605 -29.50 -10.57 -49.71
C GLY A 605 -29.40 -11.33 -48.38
N VAL A 606 -29.76 -10.65 -47.28
CA VAL A 606 -29.94 -11.07 -45.86
C VAL A 606 -30.80 -12.36 -45.70
N PRO A 607 -30.77 -13.21 -44.62
CA PRO A 607 -30.15 -13.11 -43.27
C PRO A 607 -29.23 -14.27 -42.81
N GLY A 608 -28.51 -14.05 -41.70
CA GLY A 608 -27.89 -15.13 -40.90
C GLY A 608 -27.11 -14.65 -39.67
N GLY A 609 -27.75 -14.63 -38.48
CA GLY A 609 -27.04 -14.82 -37.19
C GLY A 609 -26.89 -16.32 -36.90
N LEU A 610 -26.16 -16.82 -35.90
CA LEU A 610 -25.56 -16.31 -34.64
C LEU A 610 -24.21 -17.08 -34.45
N GLU A 611 -23.34 -16.93 -33.45
CA GLU A 611 -23.37 -16.44 -32.05
C GLU A 611 -21.90 -16.24 -31.60
N GLY A 612 -21.52 -15.46 -30.58
CA GLY A 612 -22.30 -14.59 -29.71
C GLY A 612 -21.62 -14.41 -28.35
N ARG A 613 -20.85 -13.31 -28.16
CA ARG A 613 -20.60 -12.80 -26.79
C ARG A 613 -21.91 -12.13 -26.36
N ARG A 614 -22.68 -12.79 -25.49
CA ARG A 614 -24.05 -12.35 -25.14
C ARG A 614 -24.06 -10.89 -24.68
N ALA A 615 -24.94 -10.08 -25.27
CA ALA A 615 -25.15 -8.71 -24.82
C ALA A 615 -25.63 -8.71 -23.35
N PRO A 616 -25.18 -7.78 -22.51
CA PRO A 616 -25.65 -7.68 -21.13
C PRO A 616 -27.16 -7.43 -21.08
N HIS A 617 -27.84 -8.07 -20.13
CA HIS A 617 -29.29 -7.94 -19.98
C HIS A 617 -29.65 -6.48 -19.67
N ASP A 618 -30.61 -5.92 -20.41
CA ASP A 618 -31.07 -4.54 -20.21
C ASP A 618 -32.01 -4.39 -18.99
N TYR A 619 -32.54 -5.49 -18.47
CA TYR A 619 -33.56 -5.55 -17.42
C TYR A 619 -34.85 -4.76 -17.72
N LEU A 620 -35.08 -4.35 -18.98
CA LEU A 620 -36.19 -3.49 -19.37
C LEU A 620 -37.58 -4.08 -19.01
N PRO A 621 -37.87 -5.38 -19.23
CA PRO A 621 -39.18 -5.94 -18.85
C PRO A 621 -39.45 -5.87 -17.34
N ILE A 622 -38.41 -6.06 -16.52
CA ILE A 622 -38.51 -6.03 -15.06
C ILE A 622 -38.63 -4.58 -14.57
N ALA A 623 -37.90 -3.65 -15.19
CA ALA A 623 -38.04 -2.21 -14.94
C ALA A 623 -39.47 -1.72 -15.24
N VAL A 624 -40.06 -2.11 -16.39
CA VAL A 624 -41.45 -1.77 -16.73
C VAL A 624 -42.44 -2.36 -15.74
N LEU A 625 -42.32 -3.65 -15.41
CA LEU A 625 -43.20 -4.31 -14.43
C LEU A 625 -43.13 -3.65 -13.05
N THR A 626 -41.93 -3.35 -12.55
CA THR A 626 -41.74 -2.71 -11.23
C THR A 626 -42.09 -1.21 -11.21
N THR A 627 -42.21 -0.57 -12.38
CA THR A 627 -42.76 0.79 -12.51
C THR A 627 -44.28 0.79 -12.37
N LEU A 628 -44.95 -0.18 -12.99
CA LEU A 628 -46.43 -0.28 -13.01
C LEU A 628 -47.01 -0.90 -11.73
N CYS A 629 -46.32 -1.88 -11.12
CA CYS A 629 -46.88 -2.70 -10.05
C CYS A 629 -46.31 -2.43 -8.64
N CYS A 630 -45.28 -1.58 -8.50
CA CYS A 630 -44.53 -1.47 -7.24
C CYS A 630 -44.30 -0.02 -6.79
N PHE A 631 -43.41 0.72 -7.44
CA PHE A 631 -43.13 2.12 -7.08
C PHE A 631 -42.63 2.93 -8.28
N TRP A 632 -43.52 3.75 -8.84
CA TRP A 632 -43.26 4.44 -10.12
C TRP A 632 -42.01 5.34 -10.16
N PRO A 633 -41.58 6.07 -9.10
CA PRO A 633 -40.43 6.98 -9.21
C PRO A 633 -39.09 6.23 -9.41
N THR A 634 -38.86 5.13 -8.68
CA THR A 634 -37.65 4.31 -8.86
C THR A 634 -37.72 3.44 -10.11
N GLY A 635 -38.92 3.02 -10.52
CA GLY A 635 -39.14 2.28 -11.76
C GLY A 635 -38.74 3.10 -13.00
N VAL A 636 -39.11 4.38 -13.08
CA VAL A 636 -38.71 5.27 -14.19
C VAL A 636 -37.19 5.39 -14.30
N VAL A 637 -36.46 5.49 -13.17
CA VAL A 637 -34.99 5.51 -13.17
C VAL A 637 -34.42 4.19 -13.71
N ALA A 638 -35.00 3.04 -13.34
CA ALA A 638 -34.61 1.75 -13.87
C ALA A 638 -34.84 1.64 -15.39
N ILE A 639 -35.94 2.19 -15.93
CA ILE A 639 -36.21 2.25 -17.38
C ILE A 639 -35.17 3.10 -18.10
N VAL A 640 -34.82 4.29 -17.59
CA VAL A 640 -33.78 5.15 -18.19
C VAL A 640 -32.43 4.42 -18.24
N LYS A 641 -32.06 3.71 -17.17
CA LYS A 641 -30.82 2.90 -17.14
C LYS A 641 -30.87 1.72 -18.10
N ALA A 642 -32.00 1.02 -18.21
CA ALA A 642 -32.21 -0.05 -19.18
C ALA A 642 -32.06 0.44 -20.63
N VAL A 643 -32.56 1.64 -20.96
CA VAL A 643 -32.34 2.27 -22.28
C VAL A 643 -30.87 2.61 -22.48
N GLN A 644 -30.17 3.14 -21.47
CA GLN A 644 -28.72 3.41 -21.55
C GLN A 644 -27.89 2.16 -21.86
N VAL A 645 -28.27 0.98 -21.35
CA VAL A 645 -27.65 -0.31 -21.74
C VAL A 645 -27.76 -0.53 -23.25
N ARG A 646 -28.97 -0.42 -23.81
CA ARG A 646 -29.20 -0.60 -25.26
C ARG A 646 -28.39 0.40 -26.10
N THR A 647 -28.37 1.67 -25.70
CA THR A 647 -27.59 2.71 -26.40
C THR A 647 -26.06 2.50 -26.27
N ALA A 648 -25.58 1.89 -25.19
CA ALA A 648 -24.15 1.54 -25.03
C ALA A 648 -23.77 0.32 -25.88
N VAL A 649 -24.59 -0.74 -25.86
CA VAL A 649 -24.43 -1.92 -26.72
C VAL A 649 -24.44 -1.53 -28.21
N ALA A 650 -25.36 -0.66 -28.63
CA ALA A 650 -25.44 -0.15 -30.01
C ALA A 650 -24.20 0.68 -30.43
N ARG A 651 -23.42 1.21 -29.47
CA ARG A 651 -22.16 1.92 -29.72
C ARG A 651 -20.92 1.00 -29.61
N GLY A 652 -21.11 -0.29 -29.33
CA GLY A 652 -20.01 -1.25 -29.12
C GLY A 652 -19.29 -1.12 -27.77
N ASP A 653 -19.78 -0.26 -26.86
CA ASP A 653 -19.20 -0.06 -25.53
C ASP A 653 -19.85 -1.01 -24.52
N ILE A 654 -19.26 -2.21 -24.41
CA ILE A 654 -19.74 -3.27 -23.53
C ILE A 654 -19.49 -2.95 -22.04
N VAL A 655 -18.45 -2.16 -21.71
CA VAL A 655 -18.11 -1.84 -20.31
C VAL A 655 -19.13 -0.87 -19.73
N SER A 656 -19.46 0.20 -20.46
CA SER A 656 -20.55 1.11 -20.06
C SER A 656 -21.90 0.40 -20.02
N ALA A 657 -22.13 -0.56 -20.92
CA ALA A 657 -23.36 -1.37 -20.92
C ALA A 657 -23.49 -2.26 -19.67
N GLU A 658 -22.40 -2.87 -19.19
CA GLU A 658 -22.41 -3.66 -17.95
C GLU A 658 -22.66 -2.80 -16.70
N ILE A 659 -22.08 -1.59 -16.63
CA ILE A 659 -22.31 -0.66 -15.52
C ILE A 659 -23.78 -0.24 -15.47
N ALA A 660 -24.33 0.24 -16.60
CA ALA A 660 -25.74 0.62 -16.70
C ALA A 660 -26.70 -0.56 -16.44
N SER A 661 -26.30 -1.79 -16.80
CA SER A 661 -27.08 -3.02 -16.57
C SER A 661 -27.16 -3.37 -15.08
N ARG A 662 -26.05 -3.26 -14.34
CA ARG A 662 -26.03 -3.43 -12.87
C ARG A 662 -26.88 -2.38 -12.16
N GLU A 663 -26.83 -1.13 -12.62
CA GLU A 663 -27.67 -0.05 -12.09
C GLU A 663 -29.17 -0.30 -12.36
N ALA A 664 -29.55 -0.61 -13.61
CA ALA A 664 -30.93 -0.93 -13.98
C ALA A 664 -31.50 -2.10 -13.14
N ARG A 665 -30.70 -3.14 -12.91
CA ARG A 665 -31.04 -4.27 -12.03
C ARG A 665 -31.29 -3.82 -10.58
N ASN A 666 -30.35 -3.06 -10.01
CA ASN A 666 -30.44 -2.64 -8.61
C ASN A 666 -31.65 -1.72 -8.37
N PHE A 667 -31.90 -0.74 -9.25
CA PHE A 667 -33.09 0.12 -9.14
C PHE A 667 -34.40 -0.65 -9.30
N SER A 668 -34.45 -1.66 -10.19
CA SER A 668 -35.63 -2.53 -10.32
C SER A 668 -35.93 -3.31 -9.05
N PHE A 669 -34.93 -3.91 -8.41
CA PHE A 669 -35.12 -4.65 -7.15
C PHE A 669 -35.47 -3.74 -5.96
N ILE A 670 -34.90 -2.54 -5.88
CA ILE A 670 -35.28 -1.54 -4.88
C ILE A 670 -36.75 -1.13 -5.07
N SER A 671 -37.17 -0.88 -6.31
CA SER A 671 -38.56 -0.55 -6.66
C SER A 671 -39.54 -1.64 -6.24
N LEU A 672 -39.19 -2.91 -6.52
CA LEU A 672 -39.97 -4.08 -6.11
C LEU A 672 -40.10 -4.20 -4.58
N ALA A 673 -38.99 -4.09 -3.85
CA ALA A 673 -38.98 -4.21 -2.40
C ALA A 673 -39.81 -3.10 -1.71
N VAL A 674 -39.69 -1.85 -2.17
CA VAL A 674 -40.47 -0.72 -1.66
C VAL A 674 -41.96 -0.89 -1.95
N GLY A 675 -42.33 -1.31 -3.16
CA GLY A 675 -43.73 -1.55 -3.52
C GLY A 675 -44.39 -2.66 -2.71
N ILE A 676 -43.70 -3.79 -2.50
CA ILE A 676 -44.20 -4.88 -1.64
C ILE A 676 -44.40 -4.39 -0.21
N ALA A 677 -43.43 -3.65 0.34
CA ALA A 677 -43.56 -3.09 1.70
C ALA A 677 -44.74 -2.12 1.82
N ALA A 678 -44.98 -1.26 0.81
CA ALA A 678 -46.12 -0.36 0.78
C ALA A 678 -47.46 -1.10 0.69
N ILE A 679 -47.57 -2.14 -0.14
CA ILE A 679 -48.78 -2.97 -0.26
C ILE A 679 -49.09 -3.66 1.08
N VAL A 680 -48.09 -4.26 1.73
CA VAL A 680 -48.24 -4.92 3.04
C VAL A 680 -48.65 -3.93 4.13
N LEU A 681 -48.09 -2.72 4.14
CA LEU A 681 -48.48 -1.68 5.09
C LEU A 681 -49.94 -1.23 4.86
N CYS A 682 -50.34 -1.03 3.61
CA CYS A 682 -51.71 -0.67 3.26
C CYS A 682 -52.72 -1.77 3.61
N THR A 683 -52.42 -3.05 3.39
CA THR A 683 -53.35 -4.13 3.78
C THR A 683 -53.50 -4.24 5.29
N ILE A 684 -52.41 -4.09 6.05
CA ILE A 684 -52.46 -4.02 7.53
C ILE A 684 -53.33 -2.85 7.98
N LEU A 685 -53.14 -1.65 7.43
CA LEU A 685 -53.96 -0.47 7.75
C LEU A 685 -55.44 -0.69 7.42
N THR A 686 -55.77 -1.23 6.24
CA THR A 686 -57.16 -1.52 5.86
C THR A 686 -57.80 -2.55 6.78
N VAL A 687 -57.09 -3.61 7.17
CA VAL A 687 -57.59 -4.61 8.13
C VAL A 687 -57.83 -3.98 9.51
N VAL A 688 -56.91 -3.14 10.00
CA VAL A 688 -57.09 -2.40 11.27
C VAL A 688 -58.30 -1.46 11.20
N ILE A 689 -58.50 -0.75 10.08
CA ILE A 689 -59.67 0.13 9.88
C ILE A 689 -60.98 -0.68 9.83
N ILE A 690 -61.01 -1.84 9.16
CA ILE A 690 -62.19 -2.72 9.14
C ILE A 690 -62.53 -3.25 10.54
N ILE A 691 -61.53 -3.69 11.30
CA ILE A 691 -61.71 -4.15 12.69
C ILE A 691 -62.21 -2.99 13.57
N ALA A 692 -61.64 -1.79 13.42
CA ALA A 692 -62.09 -0.61 14.15
C ALA A 692 -63.53 -0.22 13.81
N ALA A 693 -63.93 -0.29 12.54
CA ALA A 693 -65.31 -0.05 12.10
C ALA A 693 -66.29 -1.09 12.67
N GLN A 694 -65.95 -2.39 12.62
CA GLN A 694 -66.75 -3.46 13.21
C GLN A 694 -66.93 -3.34 14.73
N HIS A 695 -65.98 -2.72 15.43
CA HIS A 695 -66.16 -2.38 16.84
C HIS A 695 -67.06 -1.15 17.03
N HIS A 696 -67.00 -0.18 16.12
CA HIS A 696 -67.77 1.06 16.22
C HIS A 696 -69.27 0.91 15.90
N ASP A 697 -69.64 -0.08 15.08
CA ASP A 697 -71.04 -0.42 14.77
C ASP A 697 -71.74 -1.20 15.91
N ASN A 698 -71.00 -1.78 16.85
CA ASN A 698 -71.56 -2.49 18.02
C ASN A 698 -71.89 -1.55 19.20
N ASP A 699 -71.47 -0.28 19.17
CA ASP A 699 -71.69 0.71 20.23
C ASP A 699 -72.88 1.67 19.93
N TRP A 700 -73.70 1.36 18.91
CA TRP A 700 -74.91 2.15 18.54
C TRP A 700 -76.12 1.28 18.15
N GLU A 701 -76.71 0.60 19.14
CA GLU A 701 -78.18 0.55 19.24
C GLU A 701 -78.61 1.38 20.46
N PRO A 702 -79.62 2.27 20.33
CA PRO A 702 -80.03 3.23 21.37
C PRO A 702 -80.94 2.65 22.48
#